data_AF-A0A535S043-F1
#
_entry.id   AF-A0A535S043-F1
#
_cell.length_a   1.000
_cell.length_b   1.000
_cell.length_c   1.000
_cell.angle_alpha   90.00
_cell.angle_beta   90.00
_cell.angle_gamma   90.00
#
_symmetry.space_group_name_H-M   'P 1'
#
loop_
_entity.id
_entity.type
_entity.pdbx_description
1 polymer ?
#
loop_
_entity_poly.entity_id
_entity_poly.type
_entity_poly.pdbx_seq_one_letter_code
_entity_poly.pdbx_strand_id
1 'polypeptide(L)'
;MAAHKSAQQEEAKHSCFLCVLDPRPPCAVRQLEGRILTAYERIINGEKTPIIILDTGTARLEVHLIHNYYGKFVKELSERGNSIKNLALRLYHLPIPPVITEYKGQPWHIYQTNSYTLAVLEPDILLNITDLNYAEYCSRQYLLHTLVPSTASAATIRGNLVHHCFKELLKEHDRGELMKGYTSNRTEAPLATLQRHFEQALEQHSLDLALADVSVEAMRAEVAPHLESLAAWYQHQSTSLWDVPTAQDDTQIEKTGAQQRENMVRAETFLLAPEIGLRGRLDLLWQQTNRQSLLELKTGGGTNLPKSNHRWQVQGYHALLAVRRDPRMKKARGTLLYSGTPGEAQSFGIEPTIRDIQRVNETRNILMLNHITGSPSAPPGPSRCNKCAMLTQCEQISSLLGWQPPEPDTDLSSLNGDQPSPESSTAPRSTSHLQLSHTYSNEDRELFSRYYHLLRLEGWEGEQQQALLWKTPVSERIERGTAIANLTPMGKPEPTGQGEWEQEFLCNNTSELREGDEILLSDGDPITGEVVTGNIKNISSEQVRVWIPELITNPRLIDRYGSNIVHTRTVQNLLRWLQTDDHLRELVAGKARPRFYQFSVPPRNDFNSEQNLAVERALQMQDYLLVQGPPGTGKTSVIAEIVKRLCQQGQRVLLAAYTNQAVDNMLKRLDAEGFHDYVRLGHDRSVHADVQNRLLKHLASENNQQLALRTVLSNAPVVASTAAAWSSEKYPSQLRGELSDNNHDSPLHFDVAIVDEASQITIPAILGALRLAKRFILVGDEKQLPPLVLSKEAAENGLSDSLFSYLKRLDDDYMNSGSEAGSACISLRVQYRMNRWISNFSSRLFYEDKLEAASTVARRVLEFLPPGAAFTHETQAITQAIQPAYPLVFLDVRNERESDGQKSSNAEARAVRAVVQALLTRGIAQKDIGIIAPFRAQVANVRRHLFSDHEMSGWQALSPASPMSIDTVDRFQGGERLVIIMSFATSQTPGAENPLREFLTNPTRLNVALTRAQRKLIVVGYAPALETLPHFQRLLAYCRSMNTVITYCE
;
A
#
# COMPACT_ATOMS: atom_id res chain seq x y z
N MET A 1 23.82 31.44 18.03
CA MET A 1 24.15 29.99 18.02
C MET A 1 23.22 29.15 17.14
N ALA A 2 21.88 29.27 17.24
CA ALA A 2 20.95 28.54 16.36
C ALA A 2 21.06 28.92 14.87
N ALA A 3 21.18 30.22 14.55
CA ALA A 3 21.43 30.68 13.18
C ALA A 3 22.79 30.23 12.60
N HIS A 4 23.80 30.07 13.46
CA HIS A 4 25.14 29.62 13.05
C HIS A 4 25.17 28.10 12.80
N LYS A 5 24.40 27.32 13.58
CA LYS A 5 24.14 25.89 13.33
C LYS A 5 23.27 25.66 12.08
N SER A 6 22.28 26.53 11.84
CA SER A 6 21.46 26.54 10.62
C SER A 6 22.32 26.77 9.36
N ALA A 7 23.19 27.78 9.39
CA ALA A 7 24.10 28.09 8.28
C ALA A 7 25.14 26.97 8.03
N GLN A 8 25.69 26.35 9.08
CA GLN A 8 26.59 25.20 8.96
C GLN A 8 25.86 23.92 8.46
N GLN A 9 24.58 23.73 8.82
CA GLN A 9 23.75 22.64 8.29
C GLN A 9 23.37 22.85 6.82
N GLU A 10 23.10 24.10 6.41
CA GLU A 10 22.91 24.45 4.99
C GLU A 10 24.20 24.25 4.19
N GLU A 11 25.36 24.70 4.67
CA GLU A 11 26.66 24.45 4.00
C GLU A 11 27.00 22.96 3.90
N ALA A 12 26.69 22.15 4.92
CA ALA A 12 26.85 20.69 4.89
C ALA A 12 25.90 20.01 3.88
N LYS A 13 24.64 20.49 3.78
CA LYS A 13 23.65 20.08 2.76
C LYS A 13 24.06 20.46 1.33
N HIS A 14 25.08 21.30 1.15
CA HIS A 14 25.59 21.66 -0.18
C HIS A 14 26.99 21.12 -0.50
N SER A 15 27.63 20.32 0.37
CA SER A 15 28.92 19.69 0.07
C SER A 15 28.78 18.46 -0.86
N CYS A 16 29.66 18.30 -1.84
CA CYS A 16 29.66 17.09 -2.69
C CYS A 16 30.07 15.87 -1.85
N PHE A 17 29.18 14.88 -1.73
CA PHE A 17 29.43 13.67 -0.91
C PHE A 17 30.55 12.78 -1.48
N LEU A 18 30.92 12.95 -2.75
CA LEU A 18 31.98 12.21 -3.42
C LEU A 18 33.35 12.91 -3.35
N CYS A 19 33.41 14.22 -3.11
CA CYS A 19 34.68 14.94 -2.91
C CYS A 19 35.49 14.37 -1.74
N VAL A 20 34.79 13.81 -0.77
CA VAL A 20 35.34 13.14 0.39
C VAL A 20 36.09 11.86 0.01
N LEU A 21 35.68 11.19 -1.07
CA LEU A 21 36.22 9.92 -1.54
C LEU A 21 37.30 10.13 -2.61
N ASP A 22 37.25 11.25 -3.35
CA ASP A 22 38.26 11.60 -4.34
C ASP A 22 39.52 12.16 -3.65
N PRO A 23 40.71 11.56 -3.84
CA PRO A 23 41.96 12.08 -3.27
C PRO A 23 42.44 13.40 -3.91
N ARG A 24 41.77 13.89 -4.94
CA ARG A 24 42.06 15.14 -5.67
C ARG A 24 41.38 16.37 -5.05
N PRO A 25 41.71 17.60 -5.50
CA PRO A 25 40.98 18.81 -5.08
C PRO A 25 39.46 18.68 -5.24
N PRO A 26 38.67 19.43 -4.45
CA PRO A 26 37.22 19.39 -4.50
C PRO A 26 36.71 19.71 -5.92
N CYS A 27 35.62 19.07 -6.31
CA CYS A 27 35.04 19.22 -7.63
C CYS A 27 34.65 20.68 -7.94
N ALA A 28 34.83 21.09 -9.20
CA ALA A 28 34.39 22.38 -9.70
C ALA A 28 32.86 22.53 -9.67
N VAL A 29 32.13 21.49 -10.09
CA VAL A 29 30.67 21.45 -10.08
C VAL A 29 30.20 20.26 -9.25
N ARG A 30 29.47 20.55 -8.17
CA ARG A 30 29.07 19.56 -7.16
C ARG A 30 27.95 18.65 -7.66
N GLN A 31 26.95 19.27 -8.26
CA GLN A 31 25.77 18.63 -8.80
C GLN A 31 25.31 19.40 -10.03
N LEU A 32 24.80 18.69 -11.02
CA LEU A 32 24.17 19.24 -12.21
C LEU A 32 22.95 18.38 -12.56
N GLU A 33 21.82 18.99 -12.91
CA GLU A 33 20.61 18.27 -13.28
C GLU A 33 20.05 18.82 -14.60
N GLY A 34 19.57 17.93 -15.46
CA GLY A 34 18.94 18.30 -16.72
C GLY A 34 18.11 17.16 -17.30
N ARG A 35 17.31 17.49 -18.31
CA ARG A 35 16.50 16.53 -19.07
C ARG A 35 17.32 15.96 -20.22
N ILE A 36 17.33 14.64 -20.38
CA ILE A 36 18.06 13.94 -21.44
C ILE A 36 17.40 14.28 -22.79
N LEU A 37 18.19 14.84 -23.70
CA LEU A 37 17.79 15.06 -25.09
C LEU A 37 18.20 13.88 -25.98
N THR A 38 19.41 13.38 -25.80
CA THR A 38 19.92 12.20 -26.53
C THR A 38 21.18 11.66 -25.85
N ALA A 39 21.49 10.40 -26.11
CA ALA A 39 22.73 9.75 -25.70
C ALA A 39 23.28 8.89 -26.86
N TYR A 40 24.60 8.90 -27.05
CA TYR A 40 25.29 8.16 -28.10
C TYR A 40 26.77 7.95 -27.76
N GLU A 41 27.45 7.04 -28.48
CA GLU A 41 28.90 6.89 -28.42
C GLU A 41 29.58 7.63 -29.57
N ARG A 42 30.70 8.31 -29.29
CA ARG A 42 31.53 8.99 -30.30
C ARG A 42 33.00 8.63 -30.11
N ILE A 43 33.73 8.44 -31.21
CA ILE A 43 35.19 8.25 -31.13
C ILE A 43 35.84 9.62 -30.90
N ILE A 44 36.50 9.79 -29.75
CA ILE A 44 37.27 10.98 -29.38
C ILE A 44 38.70 10.51 -29.08
N ASN A 45 39.70 11.07 -29.75
CA ASN A 45 41.11 10.70 -29.58
C ASN A 45 41.42 9.19 -29.73
N GLY A 46 40.65 8.48 -30.57
CA GLY A 46 40.81 7.04 -30.80
C GLY A 46 40.09 6.14 -29.81
N GLU A 47 39.46 6.69 -28.77
CA GLU A 47 38.66 5.95 -27.79
C GLU A 47 37.17 6.18 -28.01
N LYS A 48 36.35 5.15 -27.77
CA LYS A 48 34.88 5.30 -27.78
C LYS A 48 34.45 5.98 -26.48
N THR A 49 34.00 7.21 -26.58
CA THR A 49 33.53 8.00 -25.44
C THR A 49 32.00 8.08 -25.46
N PRO A 50 31.32 7.58 -24.41
CA PRO A 50 29.89 7.80 -24.23
C PRO A 50 29.58 9.27 -23.96
N ILE A 51 28.58 9.81 -24.67
CA ILE A 51 28.16 11.21 -24.58
C ILE A 51 26.66 11.27 -24.27
N ILE A 52 26.29 12.17 -23.35
CA ILE A 52 24.90 12.50 -23.06
C ILE A 52 24.69 14.00 -23.26
N ILE A 53 23.62 14.37 -23.96
CA ILE A 53 23.19 15.76 -24.12
C ILE A 53 21.99 16.02 -23.22
N LEU A 54 22.09 17.07 -22.40
CA LEU A 54 21.06 17.49 -21.44
C LEU A 54 20.54 18.90 -21.75
N ASP A 55 19.29 19.14 -21.38
CA ASP A 55 18.66 20.46 -21.33
C ASP A 55 18.34 20.84 -19.88
N THR A 56 18.89 21.95 -19.39
CA THR A 56 18.59 22.49 -18.05
C THR A 56 17.39 23.45 -18.05
N GLY A 57 16.81 23.74 -19.22
CA GLY A 57 15.86 24.82 -19.45
C GLY A 57 16.52 26.17 -19.72
N THR A 58 17.80 26.33 -19.38
CA THR A 58 18.57 27.57 -19.57
C THR A 58 19.77 27.42 -20.52
N ALA A 59 20.33 26.21 -20.61
CA ALA A 59 21.48 25.91 -21.47
C ALA A 59 21.45 24.44 -21.91
N ARG A 60 22.18 24.16 -22.99
CA ARG A 60 22.46 22.78 -23.41
C ARG A 60 23.79 22.35 -22.83
N LEU A 61 23.81 21.13 -22.32
CA LEU A 61 24.99 20.52 -21.72
C LEU A 61 25.37 19.29 -22.52
N GLU A 62 26.66 19.10 -22.74
CA GLU A 62 27.23 17.89 -23.31
C GLU A 62 28.18 17.28 -22.29
N VAL A 63 27.98 16.01 -21.96
CA VAL A 63 28.70 15.34 -20.87
C VAL A 63 29.51 14.19 -21.45
N HIS A 64 30.84 14.29 -21.35
CA HIS A 64 31.79 13.28 -21.83
C HIS A 64 32.12 12.30 -20.70
N LEU A 65 31.74 11.04 -20.89
CA LEU A 65 31.94 9.96 -19.91
C LEU A 65 33.27 9.25 -20.15
N ILE A 66 34.39 9.91 -19.81
CA ILE A 66 35.76 9.58 -20.26
C ILE A 66 36.29 8.24 -19.71
N HIS A 67 35.65 7.66 -18.70
CA HIS A 67 35.91 6.28 -18.30
C HIS A 67 34.76 5.41 -18.81
N ASN A 68 35.08 4.30 -19.50
CA ASN A 68 34.17 3.29 -20.08
C ASN A 68 33.15 2.65 -19.11
N TYR A 69 33.07 3.17 -17.90
CA TYR A 69 32.19 2.75 -16.83
C TYR A 69 30.70 2.92 -17.15
N TYR A 70 30.30 3.96 -17.90
CA TYR A 70 28.88 4.18 -18.27
C TYR A 70 28.55 3.75 -19.71
N GLY A 71 29.44 3.02 -20.38
CA GLY A 71 29.23 2.62 -21.79
C GLY A 71 27.97 1.77 -21.96
N LYS A 72 27.72 0.82 -21.05
CA LYS A 72 26.52 -0.03 -21.10
C LYS A 72 25.27 0.79 -20.84
N PHE A 73 25.29 1.69 -19.85
CA PHE A 73 24.18 2.60 -19.59
C PHE A 73 23.84 3.49 -20.80
N VAL A 74 24.84 4.13 -21.43
CA VAL A 74 24.61 4.99 -22.61
C VAL A 74 24.10 4.19 -23.79
N LYS A 75 24.61 2.97 -24.01
CA LYS A 75 24.09 2.07 -25.04
C LYS A 75 22.60 1.78 -24.82
N GLU A 76 22.22 1.32 -23.63
CA GLU A 76 20.81 1.03 -23.28
C GLU A 76 19.92 2.28 -23.40
N LEU A 77 20.42 3.43 -22.95
CA LEU A 77 19.73 4.71 -23.08
C LEU A 77 19.54 5.11 -24.55
N SER A 78 20.53 4.87 -25.41
CA SER A 78 20.44 5.17 -26.84
C SER A 78 19.46 4.26 -27.59
N GLU A 79 19.43 2.97 -27.24
CA GLU A 79 18.58 1.97 -27.89
C GLU A 79 17.11 2.07 -27.45
N ARG A 80 16.87 2.42 -26.17
CA ARG A 80 15.53 2.34 -25.55
C ARG A 80 15.03 3.65 -24.97
N GLY A 81 15.94 4.47 -24.46
CA GLY A 81 15.61 5.71 -23.75
C GLY A 81 15.32 6.91 -24.66
N ASN A 82 15.87 6.96 -25.88
CA ASN A 82 15.69 8.08 -26.80
C ASN A 82 14.21 8.34 -27.20
N SER A 83 13.35 7.33 -27.09
CA SER A 83 11.90 7.46 -27.34
C SER A 83 11.13 8.08 -26.17
N ILE A 84 11.72 8.07 -24.97
CA ILE A 84 11.09 8.52 -23.73
C ILE A 84 11.39 9.99 -23.56
N LYS A 85 10.34 10.82 -23.56
CA LYS A 85 10.49 12.27 -23.36
C LYS A 85 10.72 12.58 -21.89
N ASN A 86 11.51 13.62 -21.64
CA ASN A 86 11.69 14.26 -20.33
C ASN A 86 12.36 13.39 -19.24
N LEU A 87 13.21 12.43 -19.59
CA LEU A 87 14.01 11.72 -18.58
C LEU A 87 14.95 12.69 -17.84
N ALA A 88 14.92 12.72 -16.51
CA ALA A 88 15.85 13.48 -15.69
C ALA A 88 17.18 12.73 -15.51
N LEU A 89 18.30 13.42 -15.66
CA LEU A 89 19.62 12.92 -15.26
C LEU A 89 20.26 13.91 -14.30
N ARG A 90 20.74 13.38 -13.17
CA ARG A 90 21.50 14.15 -12.18
C ARG A 90 22.93 13.64 -12.10
N LEU A 91 23.87 14.55 -12.29
CA LEU A 91 25.31 14.30 -12.23
C LEU A 91 25.86 14.83 -10.92
N TYR A 92 26.78 14.08 -10.33
CA TYR A 92 27.48 14.45 -9.10
C TYR A 92 28.99 14.38 -9.33
N HIS A 93 29.73 15.30 -8.70
CA HIS A 93 31.20 15.35 -8.73
C HIS A 93 31.79 15.54 -10.12
N LEU A 94 31.68 16.75 -10.65
CA LEU A 94 32.31 17.17 -11.90
C LEU A 94 33.60 17.94 -11.56
N PRO A 95 34.78 17.33 -11.76
CA PRO A 95 36.04 17.86 -11.23
C PRO A 95 36.51 19.14 -11.91
N ILE A 96 36.16 19.33 -13.18
CA ILE A 96 36.67 20.39 -14.04
C ILE A 96 35.50 21.30 -14.46
N PRO A 97 35.67 22.63 -14.53
CA PRO A 97 34.66 23.53 -15.07
C PRO A 97 34.31 23.17 -16.53
N PRO A 98 33.09 23.49 -17.00
CA PRO A 98 32.73 23.21 -18.39
C PRO A 98 33.54 24.06 -19.36
N VAL A 99 33.85 23.50 -20.52
CA VAL A 99 34.24 24.30 -21.69
C VAL A 99 32.96 24.89 -22.28
N ILE A 100 32.85 26.22 -22.28
CA ILE A 100 31.68 26.92 -22.81
C ILE A 100 31.93 27.24 -24.27
N THR A 101 31.06 26.77 -25.14
CA THR A 101 31.00 27.11 -26.57
C THR A 101 29.64 27.71 -26.91
N GLU A 102 29.51 28.31 -28.09
CA GLU A 102 28.25 28.87 -28.58
C GLU A 102 27.77 28.06 -29.79
N TYR A 103 26.53 27.58 -29.75
CA TYR A 103 25.92 26.84 -30.85
C TYR A 103 24.54 27.41 -31.16
N LYS A 104 24.35 27.94 -32.37
CA LYS A 104 23.10 28.61 -32.81
C LYS A 104 22.60 29.71 -31.86
N GLY A 105 23.52 30.49 -31.28
CA GLY A 105 23.18 31.60 -30.37
C GLY A 105 22.79 31.17 -28.95
N GLN A 106 22.96 29.89 -28.58
CA GLN A 106 22.76 29.39 -27.24
C GLN A 106 24.08 28.89 -26.61
N PRO A 107 24.28 29.11 -25.30
CA PRO A 107 25.46 28.61 -24.60
C PRO A 107 25.42 27.08 -24.51
N TRP A 108 26.55 26.46 -24.85
CA TRP A 108 26.75 25.01 -24.87
C TRP A 108 27.89 24.66 -23.91
N HIS A 109 27.57 23.93 -22.85
CA HIS A 109 28.54 23.62 -21.78
C HIS A 109 29.02 22.18 -21.90
N ILE A 110 30.30 21.98 -22.18
CA ILE A 110 30.89 20.65 -22.32
C ILE A 110 31.60 20.26 -21.02
N TYR A 111 31.10 19.23 -20.35
CA TYR A 111 31.64 18.70 -19.11
C TYR A 111 32.43 17.42 -19.34
N GLN A 112 33.53 17.27 -18.60
CA GLN A 112 34.33 16.06 -18.55
C GLN A 112 34.21 15.39 -17.19
N THR A 113 33.92 14.10 -17.19
CA THR A 113 33.76 13.30 -15.96
C THR A 113 35.05 12.60 -15.56
N ASN A 114 35.11 12.09 -14.33
CA ASN A 114 36.21 11.25 -13.85
C ASN A 114 35.71 9.97 -13.17
N SER A 115 36.65 9.19 -12.63
CA SER A 115 36.38 7.94 -11.90
C SER A 115 35.59 8.09 -10.60
N TYR A 116 35.18 9.28 -10.19
CA TYR A 116 34.34 9.54 -9.02
C TYR A 116 33.02 10.20 -9.39
N THR A 117 32.80 10.56 -10.66
CA THR A 117 31.53 11.13 -11.12
C THR A 117 30.43 10.07 -11.09
N LEU A 118 29.26 10.43 -10.56
CA LEU A 118 28.04 9.62 -10.64
C LEU A 118 27.00 10.27 -11.55
N ALA A 119 26.39 9.49 -12.44
CA ALA A 119 25.26 9.89 -13.27
C ALA A 119 24.04 9.08 -12.85
N VAL A 120 22.97 9.71 -12.38
CA VAL A 120 21.80 9.06 -11.78
C VAL A 120 20.55 9.40 -12.59
N LEU A 121 19.91 8.40 -13.20
CA LEU A 121 18.72 8.55 -14.05
C LEU A 121 17.43 8.57 -13.22
N GLU A 122 16.56 9.57 -13.31
CA GLU A 122 15.35 9.67 -12.47
C GLU A 122 15.67 9.43 -10.97
N PRO A 123 16.53 10.26 -10.36
CA PRO A 123 17.00 10.07 -8.99
C PRO A 123 15.88 10.11 -7.95
N ASP A 124 14.76 10.78 -8.28
CA ASP A 124 13.62 10.93 -7.39
C ASP A 124 12.80 9.64 -7.24
N ILE A 125 13.03 8.60 -8.06
CA ILE A 125 12.36 7.29 -7.93
C ILE A 125 13.34 6.30 -7.27
N LEU A 126 12.94 5.76 -6.12
CA LEU A 126 13.81 4.92 -5.28
C LEU A 126 13.59 3.43 -5.54
N LEU A 127 14.61 2.76 -6.08
CA LEU A 127 14.62 1.28 -6.16
C LEU A 127 15.10 0.68 -4.84
N ASN A 128 14.61 -0.50 -4.47
CA ASN A 128 15.14 -1.19 -3.30
C ASN A 128 16.51 -1.80 -3.64
N ILE A 129 17.45 -1.82 -2.69
CA ILE A 129 18.73 -2.51 -2.88
C ILE A 129 18.52 -3.98 -3.27
N THR A 130 17.51 -4.63 -2.69
CA THR A 130 17.16 -6.03 -3.00
C THR A 130 16.80 -6.24 -4.47
N ASP A 131 16.30 -5.21 -5.16
CA ASP A 131 15.96 -5.28 -6.59
C ASP A 131 17.22 -5.39 -7.46
N LEU A 132 18.35 -4.85 -6.99
CA LEU A 132 19.65 -4.93 -7.66
C LEU A 132 20.26 -6.34 -7.60
N ASN A 133 19.94 -7.13 -6.57
CA ASN A 133 20.50 -8.47 -6.38
C ASN A 133 20.22 -9.39 -7.56
N TYR A 134 19.03 -9.28 -8.15
CA TYR A 134 18.62 -10.10 -9.30
C TYR A 134 19.28 -9.64 -10.60
N ALA A 135 19.57 -8.33 -10.69
CA ALA A 135 20.14 -7.74 -11.89
C ALA A 135 21.60 -8.14 -12.14
N GLU A 136 22.33 -8.58 -11.10
CA GLU A 136 23.71 -9.05 -11.24
C GLU A 136 23.80 -10.24 -12.21
N TYR A 137 22.89 -11.20 -12.06
CA TYR A 137 22.82 -12.35 -12.94
C TYR A 137 22.23 -11.97 -14.31
N CYS A 138 21.06 -11.33 -14.30
CA CYS A 138 20.37 -10.88 -15.50
C CYS A 138 19.42 -9.72 -15.16
N SER A 139 19.57 -8.57 -15.82
CA SER A 139 18.73 -7.38 -15.59
C SER A 139 17.24 -7.62 -15.87
N ARG A 140 16.89 -8.65 -16.66
CA ARG A 140 15.50 -9.07 -16.91
C ARG A 140 14.80 -9.59 -15.66
N GLN A 141 15.56 -10.19 -14.72
CA GLN A 141 14.99 -10.76 -13.51
C GLN A 141 14.32 -9.70 -12.62
N TYR A 142 14.72 -8.44 -12.70
CA TYR A 142 14.04 -7.34 -11.99
C TYR A 142 12.54 -7.26 -12.31
N LEU A 143 12.18 -7.20 -13.61
CA LEU A 143 10.77 -7.15 -14.02
C LEU A 143 10.09 -8.51 -13.79
N LEU A 144 10.80 -9.61 -14.00
CA LEU A 144 10.25 -10.95 -13.77
C LEU A 144 9.87 -11.17 -12.30
N HIS A 145 10.71 -10.77 -11.34
CA HIS A 145 10.37 -10.87 -9.91
C HIS A 145 9.23 -9.93 -9.49
N THR A 146 9.00 -8.85 -10.24
CA THR A 146 7.83 -7.98 -10.02
C THR A 146 6.54 -8.64 -10.51
N LEU A 147 6.60 -9.39 -11.61
CA LEU A 147 5.45 -10.03 -12.28
C LEU A 147 5.13 -11.43 -11.73
N VAL A 148 6.16 -12.20 -11.40
CA VAL A 148 6.05 -13.58 -10.96
C VAL A 148 5.91 -13.58 -9.43
N PRO A 149 4.76 -14.03 -8.89
CA PRO A 149 4.57 -14.10 -7.45
C PRO A 149 5.58 -15.08 -6.84
N SER A 150 6.21 -14.69 -5.74
CA SER A 150 7.02 -15.61 -4.96
C SER A 150 6.10 -16.44 -4.06
N THR A 151 6.35 -17.74 -3.93
CA THR A 151 5.64 -18.56 -2.93
C THR A 151 6.43 -18.54 -1.63
N ALA A 152 5.74 -18.46 -0.49
CA ALA A 152 6.38 -18.57 0.81
C ALA A 152 6.92 -20.00 1.00
N SER A 153 8.19 -20.21 0.63
CA SER A 153 8.86 -21.49 0.81
C SER A 153 9.25 -21.71 2.28
N ALA A 154 9.39 -22.98 2.69
CA ALA A 154 9.96 -23.32 4.00
C ALA A 154 11.29 -22.60 4.27
N ALA A 155 12.13 -22.44 3.23
CA ALA A 155 13.40 -21.72 3.31
C ALA A 155 13.24 -20.22 3.60
N THR A 156 12.22 -19.58 3.01
CA THR A 156 11.91 -18.16 3.26
C THR A 156 11.41 -17.97 4.69
N ILE A 157 10.53 -18.85 5.16
CA ILE A 157 10.00 -18.79 6.54
C ILE A 157 11.14 -19.01 7.55
N ARG A 158 11.97 -20.04 7.35
CA ARG A 158 13.18 -20.29 8.13
C ARG A 158 14.09 -19.06 8.18
N GLY A 159 14.33 -18.44 7.03
CA GLY A 159 15.07 -17.19 6.88
C GLY A 159 14.58 -16.10 7.83
N ASN A 160 13.29 -15.80 7.76
CA ASN A 160 12.66 -14.76 8.57
C ASN A 160 12.76 -15.05 10.08
N LEU A 161 12.52 -16.30 10.50
CA LEU A 161 12.60 -16.71 11.91
C LEU A 161 14.01 -16.53 12.47
N VAL A 162 15.04 -16.97 11.74
CA VAL A 162 16.44 -16.81 12.16
C VAL A 162 16.84 -15.33 12.25
N HIS A 163 16.43 -14.51 11.27
CA HIS A 163 16.70 -13.07 11.30
C HIS A 163 16.05 -12.39 12.50
N HIS A 164 14.79 -12.73 12.80
CA HIS A 164 14.07 -12.18 13.96
C HIS A 164 14.81 -12.51 15.27
N CYS A 165 15.13 -13.78 15.50
CA CYS A 165 15.81 -14.21 16.73
C CYS A 165 17.14 -13.46 16.94
N PHE A 166 17.95 -13.36 15.88
CA PHE A 166 19.25 -12.69 15.96
C PHE A 166 19.12 -11.19 16.23
N LYS A 167 18.14 -10.52 15.60
CA LYS A 167 17.87 -9.10 15.84
C LYS A 167 17.48 -8.85 17.30
N GLU A 168 16.57 -9.63 17.86
CA GLU A 168 16.11 -9.46 19.24
C GLU A 168 17.22 -9.73 20.27
N LEU A 169 18.09 -10.72 20.03
CA LEU A 169 19.29 -10.94 20.86
C LEU A 169 20.16 -9.67 20.97
N LEU A 170 20.42 -9.01 19.84
CA LEU A 170 21.28 -7.82 19.82
C LEU A 170 20.59 -6.59 20.41
N LYS A 171 19.27 -6.47 20.28
CA LYS A 171 18.50 -5.40 20.93
C LYS A 171 18.52 -5.52 22.45
N GLU A 172 18.37 -6.73 22.99
CA GLU A 172 18.47 -6.97 24.44
C GLU A 172 19.86 -6.65 24.98
N HIS A 173 20.91 -6.93 24.20
CA HIS A 173 22.27 -6.52 24.52
C HIS A 173 22.40 -4.99 24.59
N ASP A 174 21.94 -4.26 23.58
CA ASP A 174 21.99 -2.79 23.53
C ASP A 174 21.28 -2.12 24.71
N ARG A 175 20.13 -2.69 25.13
CA ARG A 175 19.32 -2.18 26.24
C ARG A 175 19.90 -2.51 27.63
N GLY A 176 20.98 -3.31 27.70
CA GLY A 176 21.50 -3.83 28.97
C GLY A 176 20.51 -4.74 29.69
N GLU A 177 19.61 -5.37 28.94
CA GLU A 177 18.59 -6.31 29.38
C GLU A 177 19.04 -7.76 29.22
N LEU A 178 20.04 -8.00 28.36
CA LEU A 178 20.81 -9.23 28.35
C LEU A 178 21.29 -9.47 29.79
N MET A 179 20.93 -10.63 30.37
CA MET A 179 21.21 -11.02 31.77
C MET A 179 20.19 -10.59 32.85
N LYS A 180 19.08 -9.91 32.52
CA LYS A 180 17.97 -9.68 33.46
C LYS A 180 16.80 -10.62 33.14
N GLY A 181 16.92 -11.89 33.54
CA GLY A 181 15.79 -12.82 33.44
C GLY A 181 14.56 -12.26 34.18
N TYR A 182 13.38 -12.29 33.55
CA TYR A 182 12.14 -11.76 34.14
C TYR A 182 11.72 -12.49 35.43
N THR A 183 12.31 -13.65 35.76
CA THR A 183 11.85 -14.52 36.86
C THR A 183 12.95 -15.09 37.77
N SER A 184 14.25 -14.84 37.54
CA SER A 184 15.29 -15.20 38.53
C SER A 184 16.63 -14.51 38.22
N ASN A 185 17.40 -14.16 39.26
CA ASN A 185 18.75 -13.58 39.21
C ASN A 185 19.83 -14.55 38.62
N ARG A 186 19.55 -15.26 37.52
CA ARG A 186 20.53 -16.07 36.78
C ARG A 186 20.72 -15.51 35.38
N THR A 187 21.98 -15.38 34.99
CA THR A 187 22.47 -14.98 33.66
C THR A 187 21.97 -15.95 32.59
N GLU A 188 21.15 -15.49 31.65
CA GLU A 188 20.68 -16.28 30.51
C GLU A 188 21.77 -16.30 29.41
N ALA A 189 22.12 -17.48 28.90
CA ALA A 189 23.12 -17.62 27.84
C ALA A 189 22.54 -17.13 26.49
N PRO A 190 23.35 -16.58 25.55
CA PRO A 190 22.87 -16.11 24.25
C PRO A 190 22.02 -17.12 23.46
N LEU A 191 22.35 -18.42 23.54
CA LEU A 191 21.56 -19.47 22.93
C LEU A 191 20.15 -19.60 23.54
N ALA A 192 20.03 -19.49 24.86
CA ALA A 192 18.73 -19.54 25.54
C ALA A 192 17.86 -18.34 25.17
N THR A 193 18.46 -17.13 25.06
CA THR A 193 17.77 -15.94 24.56
C THR A 193 17.27 -16.12 23.13
N LEU A 194 18.11 -16.65 22.22
CA LEU A 194 17.70 -16.96 20.84
C LEU A 194 16.57 -17.99 20.79
N GLN A 195 16.64 -19.05 21.59
CA GLN A 195 15.59 -20.08 21.67
C GLN A 195 14.27 -19.54 22.21
N ARG A 196 14.31 -18.63 23.19
CA ARG A 196 13.11 -17.98 23.73
C ARG A 196 12.40 -17.14 22.66
N HIS A 197 13.16 -16.30 21.95
CA HIS A 197 12.61 -15.50 20.84
C HIS A 197 12.13 -16.38 19.69
N PHE A 198 12.79 -17.52 19.46
CA PHE A 198 12.36 -18.48 18.44
C PHE A 198 11.01 -19.10 18.75
N GLU A 199 10.75 -19.53 20.00
CA GLU A 199 9.43 -20.05 20.38
C GLU A 199 8.33 -18.98 20.24
N GLN A 200 8.61 -17.72 20.61
CA GLN A 200 7.68 -16.61 20.38
C GLN A 200 7.40 -16.38 18.88
N ALA A 201 8.44 -16.43 18.04
CA ALA A 201 8.30 -16.26 16.60
C ALA A 201 7.54 -17.42 15.93
N LEU A 202 7.71 -18.66 16.41
CA LEU A 202 6.95 -19.82 15.93
C LEU A 202 5.45 -19.66 16.17
N GLU A 203 5.04 -19.15 17.34
CA GLU A 203 3.63 -18.86 17.63
C GLU A 203 3.06 -17.81 16.65
N GLN A 204 3.83 -16.74 16.40
CA GLN A 204 3.44 -15.65 15.50
C GLN A 204 3.33 -16.08 14.02
N HIS A 205 4.21 -16.99 13.58
CA HIS A 205 4.25 -17.51 12.20
C HIS A 205 3.51 -18.84 12.00
N SER A 206 2.75 -19.30 13.00
CA SER A 206 2.00 -20.56 12.98
C SER A 206 1.09 -20.71 11.74
N LEU A 207 0.42 -19.64 11.33
CA LEU A 207 -0.42 -19.62 10.12
C LEU A 207 0.39 -19.79 8.83
N ASP A 208 1.53 -19.09 8.72
CA ASP A 208 2.36 -19.15 7.53
C ASP A 208 2.96 -20.55 7.35
N LEU A 209 3.35 -21.19 8.46
CA LEU A 209 3.80 -22.59 8.48
C LEU A 209 2.68 -23.57 8.12
N ALA A 210 1.47 -23.38 8.65
CA ALA A 210 0.32 -24.24 8.35
C ALA A 210 -0.12 -24.15 6.88
N LEU A 211 -0.09 -22.95 6.28
CA LEU A 211 -0.41 -22.73 4.87
C LEU A 211 0.68 -23.26 3.93
N ALA A 212 1.94 -23.27 4.37
CA ALA A 212 3.07 -23.81 3.61
C ALA A 212 3.26 -25.34 3.80
N ASP A 213 2.40 -25.99 4.59
CA ASP A 213 2.50 -27.41 4.95
C ASP A 213 3.83 -27.81 5.60
N VAL A 214 4.33 -26.95 6.49
CA VAL A 214 5.60 -27.16 7.21
C VAL A 214 5.35 -27.39 8.70
N SER A 215 5.71 -28.57 9.20
CA SER A 215 5.57 -28.90 10.63
C SER A 215 6.47 -28.03 11.53
N VAL A 216 5.97 -27.62 12.70
CA VAL A 216 6.79 -26.91 13.71
C VAL A 216 8.05 -27.71 14.05
N GLU A 217 7.92 -29.03 14.22
CA GLU A 217 9.03 -29.90 14.62
C GLU A 217 10.15 -29.92 13.59
N ALA A 218 9.81 -30.03 12.30
CA ALA A 218 10.80 -29.91 11.22
C ALA A 218 11.42 -28.51 11.20
N MET A 219 10.62 -27.45 11.37
CA MET A 219 11.14 -26.08 11.42
C MET A 219 12.09 -25.88 12.62
N ARG A 220 11.78 -26.45 13.80
CA ARG A 220 12.67 -26.46 14.97
C ARG A 220 13.99 -27.15 14.66
N ALA A 221 13.93 -28.33 14.05
CA ALA A 221 15.12 -29.09 13.67
C ALA A 221 15.98 -28.36 12.63
N GLU A 222 15.37 -27.65 11.67
CA GLU A 222 16.08 -26.86 10.67
C GLU A 222 16.67 -25.56 11.23
N VAL A 223 16.00 -24.89 12.17
CA VAL A 223 16.44 -23.60 12.74
C VAL A 223 17.49 -23.77 13.82
N ALA A 224 17.42 -24.82 14.64
CA ALA A 224 18.30 -25.01 15.79
C ALA A 224 19.81 -24.88 15.46
N PRO A 225 20.36 -25.50 14.40
CA PRO A 225 21.78 -25.35 14.06
C PRO A 225 22.17 -23.90 13.74
N HIS A 226 21.25 -23.12 13.14
CA HIS A 226 21.51 -21.71 12.86
C HIS A 226 21.62 -20.89 14.15
N LEU A 227 20.75 -21.14 15.13
CA LEU A 227 20.77 -20.44 16.42
C LEU A 227 22.03 -20.78 17.22
N GLU A 228 22.46 -22.05 17.19
CA GLU A 228 23.72 -22.49 17.81
C GLU A 228 24.94 -21.79 17.20
N SER A 229 25.04 -21.80 15.86
CA SER A 229 26.14 -21.13 15.14
C SER A 229 26.16 -19.62 15.39
N LEU A 230 25.00 -18.97 15.47
CA LEU A 230 24.88 -17.54 15.79
C LEU A 230 25.23 -17.23 17.24
N ALA A 231 24.81 -18.08 18.19
CA ALA A 231 25.17 -17.94 19.60
C ALA A 231 26.68 -18.08 19.82
N ALA A 232 27.30 -19.09 19.19
CA ALA A 232 28.75 -19.31 19.26
C ALA A 232 29.52 -18.12 18.67
N TRP A 233 29.12 -17.65 17.49
CA TRP A 233 29.72 -16.46 16.87
C TRP A 233 29.57 -15.23 17.76
N TYR A 234 28.37 -14.99 18.32
CA TYR A 234 28.13 -13.87 19.21
C TYR A 234 29.02 -13.93 20.45
N GLN A 235 29.18 -15.10 21.07
CA GLN A 235 30.06 -15.30 22.22
C GLN A 235 31.54 -15.07 21.88
N HIS A 236 32.03 -15.63 20.77
CA HIS A 236 33.42 -15.44 20.34
C HIS A 236 33.73 -13.97 20.06
N GLN A 237 32.79 -13.28 19.43
CA GLN A 237 32.96 -11.88 19.08
C GLN A 237 32.59 -10.92 20.21
N SER A 238 31.92 -11.37 21.27
CA SER A 238 31.47 -10.56 22.42
C SER A 238 32.58 -9.71 23.05
N THR A 239 33.84 -10.16 22.94
CA THR A 239 35.03 -9.50 23.51
C THR A 239 35.81 -8.64 22.51
N SER A 240 35.56 -8.77 21.20
CA SER A 240 36.34 -8.12 20.12
C SER A 240 35.51 -7.18 19.24
N LEU A 241 34.22 -7.47 19.03
CA LEU A 241 33.26 -6.62 18.33
C LEU A 241 32.64 -5.56 19.26
N TRP A 242 32.69 -5.77 20.58
CA TRP A 242 31.90 -5.04 21.57
C TRP A 242 32.77 -4.47 22.69
N ASP A 243 33.70 -3.55 22.40
CA ASP A 243 34.25 -2.66 23.44
C ASP A 243 33.10 -1.80 24.01
N VAL A 244 32.32 -2.41 24.91
CA VAL A 244 31.38 -1.83 25.84
C VAL A 244 32.21 -1.50 27.08
N PRO A 245 32.08 -0.30 27.67
CA PRO A 245 32.77 0.01 28.91
C PRO A 245 32.39 -1.04 29.97
N THR A 246 33.35 -1.84 30.40
CA THR A 246 33.21 -2.74 31.54
C THR A 246 32.75 -1.90 32.74
N ALA A 247 31.66 -2.32 33.37
CA ALA A 247 31.21 -1.80 34.65
C ALA A 247 32.20 -2.20 35.75
N GLN A 248 33.40 -1.61 35.72
CA GLN A 248 34.49 -1.75 36.69
C GLN A 248 35.51 -0.63 36.46
N ASP A 249 35.04 0.62 36.51
CA ASP A 249 35.90 1.77 36.81
C ASP A 249 35.16 2.61 37.85
N ASP A 250 35.20 2.13 39.09
CA ASP A 250 34.77 2.81 40.31
C ASP A 250 35.74 3.95 40.69
N THR A 251 36.06 4.81 39.74
CA THR A 251 36.73 6.09 40.01
C THR A 251 35.85 7.22 39.52
N GLN A 252 35.24 7.89 40.50
CA GLN A 252 34.45 9.11 40.44
C GLN A 252 34.91 10.07 39.34
N ILE A 253 34.26 10.01 38.18
CA ILE A 253 34.14 11.15 37.27
C ILE A 253 32.68 11.20 36.88
N GLU A 254 31.99 12.28 37.25
CA GLU A 254 30.65 12.62 36.79
C GLU A 254 30.66 12.70 35.25
N LYS A 255 30.43 11.56 34.59
CA LYS A 255 30.20 11.51 33.14
C LYS A 255 28.83 12.12 32.89
N THR A 256 28.84 13.36 32.44
CA THR A 256 27.66 14.04 31.85
C THR A 256 26.94 13.10 30.88
N GLY A 257 25.60 13.11 30.87
CA GLY A 257 24.72 12.25 30.06
C GLY A 257 24.89 12.32 28.53
N ALA A 258 25.94 13.00 28.04
CA ALA A 258 26.36 12.99 26.64
C ALA A 258 27.22 11.75 26.28
N GLN A 259 28.01 11.18 27.21
CA GLN A 259 28.91 10.05 26.90
C GLN A 259 28.21 8.67 26.90
N GLN A 260 27.06 8.52 27.57
CA GLN A 260 26.25 7.29 27.48
C GLN A 260 25.46 7.15 26.15
N ARG A 261 25.47 8.18 25.29
CA ARG A 261 24.73 8.20 24.01
C ARG A 261 25.49 7.62 22.81
N GLU A 262 26.72 7.13 23.00
CA GLU A 262 27.64 6.90 21.86
C GLU A 262 27.74 5.47 21.32
N ASN A 263 27.15 4.47 21.99
CA ASN A 263 27.07 3.08 21.51
C ASN A 263 25.62 2.68 21.28
N MET A 264 25.27 2.26 20.07
CA MET A 264 23.89 2.07 19.66
C MET A 264 23.74 0.96 18.60
N VAL A 265 23.02 -0.13 18.93
CA VAL A 265 22.48 -1.09 17.94
C VAL A 265 21.17 -0.54 17.37
N ARG A 266 21.05 -0.57 16.05
CA ARG A 266 19.79 -0.34 15.35
C ARG A 266 19.50 -1.50 14.41
N ALA A 267 18.52 -2.31 14.77
CA ALA A 267 17.98 -3.31 13.88
C ALA A 267 17.03 -2.68 12.87
N GLU A 268 16.89 -3.30 11.70
CA GLU A 268 15.94 -2.92 10.66
C GLU A 268 16.04 -1.44 10.22
N THR A 269 17.25 -0.89 10.22
CA THR A 269 17.47 0.52 9.93
C THR A 269 17.01 0.83 8.51
N PHE A 270 15.99 1.68 8.39
CA PHE A 270 15.46 2.08 7.10
C PHE A 270 16.24 3.28 6.56
N LEU A 271 16.71 3.15 5.31
CA LEU A 271 17.61 4.11 4.67
C LEU A 271 16.99 4.57 3.35
N LEU A 272 16.92 5.90 3.18
CA LEU A 272 16.48 6.57 1.96
C LEU A 272 17.63 7.43 1.41
N ALA A 273 17.91 7.34 0.11
CA ALA A 273 18.90 8.17 -0.57
C ALA A 273 18.37 8.64 -1.94
N PRO A 274 17.52 9.68 -1.98
CA PRO A 274 17.01 10.27 -3.23
C PRO A 274 18.11 10.88 -4.10
N GLU A 275 19.32 11.09 -3.58
CA GLU A 275 20.46 11.52 -4.38
C GLU A 275 20.91 10.46 -5.39
N ILE A 276 20.87 9.19 -5.00
CA ILE A 276 21.26 8.05 -5.85
C ILE A 276 20.06 7.17 -6.26
N GLY A 277 18.85 7.59 -5.89
CA GLY A 277 17.61 6.91 -6.22
C GLY A 277 17.52 5.49 -5.70
N LEU A 278 17.95 5.28 -4.45
CA LEU A 278 17.92 3.99 -3.78
C LEU A 278 17.29 4.09 -2.39
N ARG A 279 16.72 2.98 -1.95
CA ARG A 279 16.27 2.74 -0.57
C ARG A 279 16.61 1.32 -0.12
N GLY A 280 16.63 1.09 1.18
CA GLY A 280 16.83 -0.24 1.72
C GLY A 280 16.59 -0.31 3.21
N ARG A 281 16.30 -1.52 3.69
CA ARG A 281 16.25 -1.85 5.11
C ARG A 281 17.47 -2.67 5.43
N LEU A 282 18.37 -2.12 6.24
CA LEU A 282 19.58 -2.80 6.69
C LEU A 282 19.22 -3.64 7.91
N ASP A 283 19.67 -4.91 7.94
CA ASP A 283 19.37 -5.80 9.06
C ASP A 283 19.86 -5.21 10.39
N LEU A 284 21.11 -4.77 10.44
CA LEU A 284 21.75 -4.22 11.63
C LEU A 284 22.74 -3.11 11.28
N LEU A 285 22.59 -1.97 11.94
CA LEU A 285 23.55 -0.88 11.97
C LEU A 285 24.08 -0.71 13.40
N TRP A 286 25.41 -0.71 13.53
CA TRP A 286 26.10 -0.51 14.80
C TRP A 286 26.90 0.78 14.74
N GLN A 287 26.71 1.66 15.72
CA GLN A 287 27.45 2.91 15.85
C GLN A 287 28.18 2.98 17.19
N GLN A 288 29.48 3.29 17.15
CA GLN A 288 30.35 3.64 18.28
C GLN A 288 31.05 4.97 18.00
N THR A 289 31.56 5.65 19.04
CA THR A 289 32.18 7.00 19.00
C THR A 289 33.09 7.25 17.79
N ASN A 290 33.85 6.23 17.33
CA ASN A 290 34.77 6.33 16.19
C ASN A 290 34.64 5.22 15.12
N ARG A 291 33.67 4.31 15.23
CA ARG A 291 33.49 3.18 14.31
C ARG A 291 32.03 2.90 14.07
N GLN A 292 31.68 2.67 12.81
CA GLN A 292 30.38 2.13 12.45
C GLN A 292 30.58 0.82 11.70
N SER A 293 29.67 -0.12 11.91
CA SER A 293 29.66 -1.40 11.19
C SER A 293 28.24 -1.70 10.78
N LEU A 294 28.09 -2.20 9.55
CA LEU A 294 26.83 -2.73 9.08
C LEU A 294 26.94 -4.25 9.01
N LEU A 295 25.85 -4.93 9.31
CA LEU A 295 25.77 -6.38 9.27
C LEU A 295 24.54 -6.79 8.47
N GLU A 296 24.78 -7.62 7.45
CA GLU A 296 23.74 -8.29 6.67
C GLU A 296 23.79 -9.78 7.00
N LEU A 297 22.66 -10.35 7.43
CA LEU A 297 22.56 -11.77 7.79
C LEU A 297 22.05 -12.58 6.60
N LYS A 298 22.55 -13.82 6.45
CA LYS A 298 22.06 -14.80 5.47
C LYS A 298 21.98 -16.17 6.11
N THR A 299 20.86 -16.86 5.89
CA THR A 299 20.62 -18.21 6.45
C THR A 299 21.20 -19.35 5.63
N GLY A 300 21.73 -19.09 4.43
CA GLY A 300 22.47 -20.09 3.66
C GLY A 300 23.89 -20.31 4.21
N GLY A 301 24.59 -21.32 3.68
CA GLY A 301 26.04 -21.48 3.89
C GLY A 301 26.86 -20.59 2.94
N GLY A 302 27.97 -20.05 3.45
CA GLY A 302 29.04 -19.50 2.64
C GLY A 302 29.95 -20.60 2.09
N THR A 303 30.60 -20.38 0.95
CA THR A 303 31.82 -21.14 0.61
C THR A 303 33.02 -20.41 1.23
N ASN A 304 34.26 -20.74 0.85
CA ASN A 304 35.44 -19.96 1.25
C ASN A 304 35.35 -18.46 0.87
N LEU A 305 34.42 -18.07 0.00
CA LEU A 305 34.16 -16.69 -0.42
C LEU A 305 32.66 -16.36 -0.32
N PRO A 306 32.29 -15.09 -0.06
CA PRO A 306 30.89 -14.70 -0.03
C PRO A 306 30.28 -14.78 -1.44
N LYS A 307 29.01 -15.19 -1.53
CA LYS A 307 28.26 -15.19 -2.80
C LYS A 307 28.20 -13.78 -3.39
N SER A 308 28.33 -13.66 -4.71
CA SER A 308 28.43 -12.38 -5.41
C SER A 308 27.20 -11.49 -5.16
N ASN A 309 26.00 -12.06 -5.23
CA ASN A 309 24.73 -11.36 -5.04
C ASN A 309 24.58 -10.81 -3.61
N HIS A 310 25.07 -11.54 -2.60
CA HIS A 310 25.05 -11.08 -1.22
C HIS A 310 26.06 -9.96 -0.97
N ARG A 311 27.26 -10.07 -1.57
CA ARG A 311 28.26 -9.00 -1.55
C ARG A 311 27.70 -7.71 -2.18
N TRP A 312 26.93 -7.86 -3.26
CA TRP A 312 26.25 -6.78 -3.95
C TRP A 312 25.28 -6.00 -3.06
N GLN A 313 24.50 -6.72 -2.25
CA GLN A 313 23.56 -6.08 -1.31
C GLN A 313 24.30 -5.20 -0.29
N VAL A 314 25.41 -5.71 0.26
CA VAL A 314 26.27 -4.95 1.19
C VAL A 314 26.87 -3.72 0.52
N GLN A 315 27.32 -3.83 -0.72
CA GLN A 315 27.81 -2.69 -1.51
C GLN A 315 26.71 -1.64 -1.75
N GLY A 316 25.47 -2.08 -1.96
CA GLY A 316 24.32 -1.18 -2.04
C GLY A 316 24.08 -0.40 -0.74
N TYR A 317 24.18 -1.06 0.42
CA TYR A 317 24.07 -0.36 1.72
C TYR A 317 25.22 0.62 1.92
N HIS A 318 26.45 0.27 1.52
CA HIS A 318 27.56 1.23 1.53
C HIS A 318 27.27 2.46 0.67
N ALA A 319 26.66 2.30 -0.51
CA ALA A 319 26.26 3.43 -1.36
C ALA A 319 25.23 4.33 -0.67
N LEU A 320 24.19 3.76 -0.02
CA LEU A 320 23.21 4.55 0.76
C LEU A 320 23.88 5.34 1.89
N LEU A 321 24.80 4.71 2.60
CA LEU A 321 25.52 5.30 3.72
C LEU A 321 26.51 6.40 3.26
N ALA A 322 27.18 6.22 2.12
CA ALA A 322 28.12 7.18 1.55
C ALA A 322 27.45 8.54 1.25
N VAL A 323 26.17 8.53 0.88
CA VAL A 323 25.39 9.73 0.58
C VAL A 323 25.02 10.53 1.84
N ARG A 324 24.97 9.91 3.02
CA ARG A 324 24.54 10.57 4.26
C ARG A 324 25.55 11.58 4.84
N ARG A 325 26.68 11.83 4.16
CA ARG A 325 27.65 12.91 4.43
C ARG A 325 28.23 13.00 5.86
N ASP A 326 28.00 12.00 6.72
CA ASP A 326 28.67 11.94 8.01
C ASP A 326 30.13 11.47 7.81
N PRO A 327 31.14 12.27 8.21
CA PRO A 327 32.55 11.91 8.07
C PRO A 327 32.94 10.61 8.80
N ARG A 328 32.13 10.13 9.76
CA ARG A 328 32.26 8.82 10.42
C ARG A 328 31.86 7.64 9.52
N MET A 329 31.03 7.88 8.50
CA MET A 329 30.53 6.88 7.54
C MET A 329 31.61 6.44 6.54
N LYS A 330 32.70 7.22 6.40
CA LYS A 330 33.79 6.97 5.45
C LYS A 330 34.55 5.66 5.70
N LYS A 331 34.35 5.01 6.85
CA LYS A 331 35.07 3.80 7.28
C LYS A 331 34.15 2.68 7.77
N ALA A 332 32.85 2.73 7.45
CA ALA A 332 31.92 1.70 7.89
C ALA A 332 32.27 0.34 7.27
N ARG A 333 32.67 -0.63 8.11
CA ARG A 333 32.98 -1.99 7.64
C ARG A 333 31.67 -2.75 7.43
N GLY A 334 31.50 -3.30 6.23
CA GLY A 334 30.40 -4.20 5.95
C GLY A 334 30.74 -5.60 6.41
N THR A 335 29.86 -6.24 7.16
CA THR A 335 30.01 -7.65 7.55
C THR A 335 28.86 -8.43 6.95
N LEU A 336 29.19 -9.49 6.20
CA LEU A 336 28.20 -10.44 5.73
C LEU A 336 28.31 -11.71 6.59
N LEU A 337 27.24 -12.03 7.31
CA LEU A 337 27.20 -13.14 8.25
C LEU A 337 26.35 -14.29 7.70
N TYR A 338 26.90 -15.49 7.65
CA TYR A 338 26.21 -16.70 7.23
C TYR A 338 25.97 -17.62 8.43
N SER A 339 24.71 -17.88 8.76
CA SER A 339 24.35 -18.80 9.85
C SER A 339 24.25 -20.26 9.41
N GLY A 340 24.32 -20.56 8.11
CA GLY A 340 24.11 -21.92 7.59
C GLY A 340 25.31 -22.86 7.65
N THR A 341 26.43 -22.43 8.24
CA THR A 341 27.63 -23.27 8.41
C THR A 341 27.56 -23.98 9.77
N PRO A 342 27.72 -25.32 9.83
CA PRO A 342 27.71 -26.07 11.09
C PRO A 342 28.84 -25.65 12.03
N GLY A 343 28.52 -25.52 13.33
CA GLY A 343 29.48 -25.25 14.41
C GLY A 343 29.77 -23.78 14.66
N GLU A 344 29.96 -22.97 13.62
CA GLU A 344 30.20 -21.53 13.76
C GLU A 344 29.70 -20.74 12.54
N ALA A 345 29.05 -19.59 12.78
CA ALA A 345 28.64 -18.70 11.70
C ALA A 345 29.85 -18.04 11.02
N GLN A 346 29.85 -17.97 9.69
CA GLN A 346 30.95 -17.39 8.92
C GLN A 346 30.72 -15.91 8.65
N SER A 347 31.65 -15.05 9.06
CA SER A 347 31.61 -13.61 8.78
C SER A 347 32.65 -13.19 7.75
N PHE A 348 32.23 -12.40 6.76
CA PHE A 348 33.11 -11.83 5.73
C PHE A 348 33.10 -10.31 5.81
N GLY A 349 34.28 -9.70 5.97
CA GLY A 349 34.46 -8.26 5.85
C GLY A 349 34.41 -7.82 4.39
N ILE A 350 33.59 -6.81 4.10
CA ILE A 350 33.45 -6.17 2.80
C ILE A 350 33.83 -4.70 2.99
N GLU A 351 34.89 -4.27 2.29
CA GLU A 351 35.31 -2.88 2.28
C GLU A 351 34.68 -2.14 1.09
N PRO A 352 34.17 -0.92 1.29
CA PRO A 352 33.60 -0.13 0.20
C PRO A 352 34.69 0.42 -0.71
N THR A 353 34.50 0.29 -2.03
CA THR A 353 35.32 1.00 -3.02
C THR A 353 34.45 1.92 -3.88
N ILE A 354 35.04 3.00 -4.43
CA ILE A 354 34.31 3.88 -5.36
C ILE A 354 33.79 3.12 -6.59
N ARG A 355 34.54 2.12 -7.06
CA ARG A 355 34.13 1.26 -8.18
C ARG A 355 32.87 0.47 -7.87
N ASP A 356 32.69 0.03 -6.62
CA ASP A 356 31.49 -0.69 -6.20
C ASP A 356 30.27 0.23 -6.17
N ILE A 357 30.40 1.47 -5.66
CA ILE A 357 29.34 2.47 -5.66
C ILE A 357 28.91 2.81 -7.10
N GLN A 358 29.89 2.94 -8.00
CA GLN A 358 29.65 3.13 -9.42
C GLN A 358 28.89 1.94 -10.03
N ARG A 359 29.31 0.70 -9.70
CA ARG A 359 28.63 -0.55 -10.11
C ARG A 359 27.18 -0.59 -9.74
N VAL A 360 26.91 -0.28 -8.47
CA VAL A 360 25.57 -0.14 -7.93
C VAL A 360 24.77 0.88 -8.73
N ASN A 361 25.33 2.07 -8.96
CA ASN A 361 24.65 3.14 -9.68
C ASN A 361 24.36 2.83 -11.16
N GLU A 362 25.31 2.25 -11.91
CA GLU A 362 25.06 1.90 -13.31
C GLU A 362 23.98 0.83 -13.44
N THR A 363 24.04 -0.21 -12.60
CA THR A 363 23.03 -1.27 -12.59
C THR A 363 21.66 -0.70 -12.22
N ARG A 364 21.61 0.20 -11.23
CA ARG A 364 20.42 0.93 -10.83
C ARG A 364 19.84 1.74 -12.01
N ASN A 365 20.66 2.42 -12.80
CA ASN A 365 20.17 3.16 -13.98
C ASN A 365 19.61 2.25 -15.07
N ILE A 366 20.22 1.08 -15.31
CA ILE A 366 19.69 0.09 -16.25
C ILE A 366 18.34 -0.45 -15.76
N LEU A 367 18.22 -0.74 -14.46
CA LEU A 367 16.94 -1.15 -13.88
C LEU A 367 15.90 -0.04 -13.92
N MET A 368 16.29 1.22 -13.74
CA MET A 368 15.40 2.35 -13.89
C MET A 368 14.87 2.46 -15.32
N LEU A 369 15.70 2.24 -16.34
CA LEU A 369 15.24 2.13 -17.73
C LEU A 369 14.26 0.96 -17.90
N ASN A 370 14.55 -0.21 -17.33
CA ASN A 370 13.62 -1.36 -17.35
C ASN A 370 12.28 -1.04 -16.70
N HIS A 371 12.31 -0.32 -15.58
CA HIS A 371 11.14 0.15 -14.87
C HIS A 371 10.34 1.10 -15.77
N ILE A 372 10.91 2.22 -16.18
CA ILE A 372 10.20 3.25 -16.96
C ILE A 372 9.63 2.70 -18.26
N THR A 373 10.41 1.91 -19.00
CA THR A 373 9.97 1.33 -20.29
C THR A 373 9.00 0.15 -20.14
N GLY A 374 8.91 -0.45 -18.96
CA GLY A 374 8.19 -1.71 -18.74
C GLY A 374 8.74 -2.90 -19.54
N SER A 375 9.90 -2.75 -20.16
CA SER A 375 10.56 -3.73 -21.03
C SER A 375 11.99 -3.94 -20.54
N PRO A 376 12.52 -5.17 -20.52
CA PRO A 376 13.86 -5.41 -20.01
C PRO A 376 14.94 -5.22 -21.08
N SER A 377 16.21 -5.29 -20.68
CA SER A 377 17.35 -5.41 -21.59
C SER A 377 17.25 -6.65 -22.49
N ALA A 378 18.02 -6.64 -23.58
CA ALA A 378 18.27 -7.80 -24.43
C ALA A 378 18.74 -9.02 -23.59
N PRO A 379 18.38 -10.25 -24.00
CA PRO A 379 18.78 -11.46 -23.29
C PRO A 379 20.32 -11.60 -23.23
N PRO A 380 20.86 -12.18 -22.15
CA PRO A 380 22.32 -12.31 -21.97
C PRO A 380 22.97 -13.41 -22.82
N GLY A 381 22.23 -14.04 -23.75
CA GLY A 381 22.67 -15.17 -24.57
C GLY A 381 22.59 -16.55 -23.89
N PRO A 382 22.90 -17.64 -24.62
CA PRO A 382 22.65 -19.03 -24.21
C PRO A 382 23.41 -19.47 -22.97
N SER A 383 24.67 -19.05 -22.85
CA SER A 383 25.53 -19.39 -21.69
C SER A 383 24.90 -19.06 -20.34
N ARG A 384 24.11 -17.96 -20.27
CA ARG A 384 23.35 -17.57 -19.07
C ARG A 384 21.91 -18.05 -19.13
N CYS A 385 21.22 -17.98 -20.28
CA CYS A 385 19.81 -18.38 -20.37
C CYS A 385 19.60 -19.86 -19.98
N ASN A 386 20.49 -20.77 -20.40
CA ASN A 386 20.41 -22.20 -20.09
C ASN A 386 20.50 -22.51 -18.59
N LYS A 387 21.14 -21.63 -17.80
CA LYS A 387 21.34 -21.80 -16.35
C LYS A 387 20.37 -20.93 -15.53
N CYS A 388 19.45 -20.22 -16.19
CA CYS A 388 18.54 -19.29 -15.53
C CYS A 388 17.40 -20.04 -14.86
N ALA A 389 17.24 -19.87 -13.55
CA ALA A 389 16.14 -20.46 -12.78
C ALA A 389 14.75 -19.94 -13.20
N MET A 390 14.68 -18.80 -13.90
CA MET A 390 13.44 -18.19 -14.38
C MET A 390 13.24 -18.32 -15.88
N LEU A 391 13.91 -19.26 -16.57
CA LEU A 391 13.85 -19.38 -18.04
C LEU A 391 12.40 -19.52 -18.53
N THR A 392 11.64 -20.45 -17.97
CA THR A 392 10.24 -20.71 -18.36
C THR A 392 9.35 -19.48 -18.13
N GLN A 393 9.47 -18.82 -16.99
CA GLN A 393 8.72 -17.60 -16.70
C GLN A 393 9.15 -16.46 -17.64
N CYS A 394 10.44 -16.38 -17.99
CA CYS A 394 10.95 -15.41 -18.95
C CYS A 394 10.38 -15.65 -20.35
N GLU A 395 10.28 -16.89 -20.81
CA GLU A 395 9.65 -17.24 -22.10
C GLU A 395 8.17 -16.85 -22.11
N GLN A 396 7.43 -17.22 -21.06
CA GLN A 396 6.01 -16.92 -20.91
C GLN A 396 5.74 -15.41 -20.93
N ILE A 397 6.42 -14.64 -20.08
CA ILE A 397 6.25 -13.19 -20.00
C ILE A 397 6.73 -12.51 -21.30
N SER A 398 7.84 -12.97 -21.89
CA SER A 398 8.27 -12.47 -23.19
C SER A 398 7.18 -12.63 -24.25
N SER A 399 6.50 -13.78 -24.28
CA SER A 399 5.39 -14.01 -25.21
C SER A 399 4.17 -13.14 -24.90
N LEU A 400 3.88 -12.84 -23.64
CA LEU A 400 2.70 -12.04 -23.24
C LEU A 400 2.89 -10.54 -23.51
N LEU A 401 4.10 -10.04 -23.31
CA LEU A 401 4.42 -8.61 -23.41
C LEU A 401 5.20 -8.23 -24.67
N GLY A 402 5.47 -9.19 -25.56
CA GLY A 402 6.23 -8.96 -26.78
C GLY A 402 7.69 -8.59 -26.53
N TRP A 403 8.29 -9.03 -25.41
CA TRP A 403 9.72 -8.84 -25.20
C TRP A 403 10.51 -9.77 -26.11
N GLN A 404 11.77 -9.40 -26.41
CA GLN A 404 12.70 -10.33 -27.06
C GLN A 404 12.74 -11.64 -26.26
N PRO A 405 12.56 -12.80 -26.92
CA PRO A 405 12.59 -14.10 -26.25
C PRO A 405 13.98 -14.38 -25.67
N PRO A 406 14.10 -15.19 -24.60
CA PRO A 406 15.40 -15.67 -24.17
C PRO A 406 16.03 -16.55 -25.26
N GLU A 407 17.35 -16.68 -25.23
CA GLU A 407 18.13 -17.40 -26.24
C GLU A 407 18.78 -18.66 -25.63
N PRO A 408 18.03 -19.72 -25.28
CA PRO A 408 18.64 -20.98 -24.84
C PRO A 408 19.25 -21.76 -26.03
N ASP A 409 20.22 -22.64 -25.78
CA ASP A 409 20.76 -23.51 -26.83
C ASP A 409 19.70 -24.52 -27.28
N THR A 410 19.35 -24.49 -28.55
CA THR A 410 18.35 -25.39 -29.16
C THR A 410 18.92 -26.73 -29.63
N ASP A 411 20.25 -26.90 -29.58
CA ASP A 411 21.01 -27.98 -30.25
C ASP A 411 21.54 -29.12 -29.34
N LEU A 412 20.88 -29.43 -28.23
CA LEU A 412 21.24 -30.61 -27.41
C LEU A 412 20.45 -31.89 -27.74
N SER A 413 19.59 -31.86 -28.76
CA SER A 413 18.83 -33.04 -29.23
C SER A 413 19.49 -33.80 -30.40
N SER A 414 20.64 -33.34 -30.91
CA SER A 414 21.29 -33.87 -32.11
C SER A 414 22.70 -34.45 -31.90
N LEU A 415 23.19 -34.54 -30.66
CA LEU A 415 24.50 -35.13 -30.33
C LEU A 415 24.35 -36.40 -29.48
N ASN A 416 23.66 -37.40 -30.02
CA ASN A 416 23.86 -38.81 -29.61
C ASN A 416 24.56 -39.53 -30.75
N GLY A 417 25.88 -39.35 -30.80
CA GLY A 417 26.81 -40.08 -31.65
C GLY A 417 28.16 -40.17 -30.91
N ASP A 418 28.40 -41.34 -30.32
CA ASP A 418 29.67 -41.91 -29.86
C ASP A 418 30.30 -41.53 -28.49
N GLN A 419 30.12 -42.51 -27.59
CA GLN A 419 30.94 -43.04 -26.48
C GLN A 419 31.15 -42.28 -25.14
N PRO A 420 31.13 -43.01 -23.99
CA PRO A 420 31.11 -42.44 -22.65
C PRO A 420 32.50 -42.33 -22.02
N SER A 421 32.77 -41.22 -21.33
CA SER A 421 33.82 -41.13 -20.30
C SER A 421 33.18 -41.16 -18.91
N PRO A 422 33.69 -41.94 -17.95
CA PRO A 422 33.17 -41.96 -16.59
C PRO A 422 33.93 -40.92 -15.75
N GLU A 423 33.23 -39.93 -15.21
CA GLU A 423 33.49 -39.24 -13.92
C GLU A 423 32.82 -37.85 -13.89
N SER A 424 31.56 -37.82 -13.49
CA SER A 424 30.98 -36.77 -12.63
C SER A 424 29.53 -37.12 -12.32
N SER A 425 29.29 -37.51 -11.06
CA SER A 425 27.95 -37.78 -10.54
C SER A 425 27.23 -36.45 -10.26
N THR A 426 26.64 -35.85 -11.28
CA THR A 426 25.45 -35.00 -11.09
C THR A 426 24.34 -35.57 -11.93
N ALA A 427 23.29 -36.03 -11.25
CA ALA A 427 22.12 -36.67 -11.85
C ALA A 427 21.62 -35.86 -13.05
N PRO A 428 21.35 -36.50 -14.21
CA PRO A 428 20.77 -35.82 -15.34
C PRO A 428 19.35 -35.39 -14.94
N ARG A 429 19.10 -34.08 -14.94
CA ARG A 429 17.75 -33.55 -14.85
C ARG A 429 16.97 -34.12 -16.03
N SER A 430 16.00 -34.98 -15.72
CA SER A 430 15.10 -35.61 -16.67
C SER A 430 14.55 -34.56 -17.64
N THR A 431 14.78 -34.81 -18.92
CA THR A 431 14.20 -34.11 -20.07
C THR A 431 12.69 -34.38 -20.16
N SER A 432 11.93 -33.82 -19.21
CA SER A 432 10.48 -33.62 -19.33
C SER A 432 10.15 -32.21 -19.87
N HIS A 433 11.06 -31.64 -20.67
CA HIS A 433 11.04 -30.24 -21.13
C HIS A 433 10.20 -29.99 -22.40
N LEU A 434 9.32 -30.91 -22.78
CA LEU A 434 8.47 -30.80 -23.97
C LEU A 434 7.01 -31.14 -23.64
N GLN A 435 6.31 -30.34 -22.83
CA GLN A 435 4.82 -30.37 -22.81
C GLN A 435 4.05 -29.29 -21.99
N LEU A 436 4.60 -28.10 -21.72
CA LEU A 436 3.80 -26.99 -21.16
C LEU A 436 4.04 -25.67 -21.93
N SER A 437 3.98 -25.72 -23.26
CA SER A 437 3.68 -24.51 -24.03
C SER A 437 2.19 -24.20 -23.84
N HIS A 438 1.84 -23.52 -22.75
CA HIS A 438 0.55 -22.83 -22.71
C HIS A 438 0.58 -21.76 -23.79
N THR A 439 0.10 -22.08 -24.99
CA THR A 439 -0.27 -21.08 -25.99
C THR A 439 -1.48 -20.35 -25.47
N TYR A 440 -1.23 -19.27 -24.71
CA TYR A 440 -2.26 -18.32 -24.33
C TYR A 440 -2.93 -17.78 -25.59
N SER A 441 -4.25 -17.57 -25.53
CA SER A 441 -4.99 -16.99 -26.65
C SER A 441 -4.50 -15.56 -26.92
N ASN A 442 -4.79 -15.01 -28.11
CA ASN A 442 -4.43 -13.61 -28.41
C ASN A 442 -5.10 -12.63 -27.45
N GLU A 443 -6.28 -12.98 -26.95
CA GLU A 443 -7.05 -12.18 -26.00
C GLU A 443 -6.52 -12.28 -24.58
N ASP A 444 -6.05 -13.46 -24.15
CA ASP A 444 -5.30 -13.60 -22.89
C ASP A 444 -4.07 -12.67 -22.91
N ARG A 445 -3.36 -12.61 -24.04
CA ARG A 445 -2.23 -11.68 -24.27
C ARG A 445 -2.67 -10.22 -24.25
N GLU A 446 -3.76 -9.87 -24.92
CA GLU A 446 -4.29 -8.51 -24.98
C GLU A 446 -4.73 -8.02 -23.60
N LEU A 447 -5.49 -8.83 -22.85
CA LEU A 447 -5.94 -8.52 -21.49
C LEU A 447 -4.74 -8.34 -20.57
N PHE A 448 -3.78 -9.27 -20.59
CA PHE A 448 -2.57 -9.18 -19.78
C PHE A 448 -1.78 -7.91 -20.11
N SER A 449 -1.49 -7.67 -21.38
CA SER A 449 -0.70 -6.52 -21.84
C SER A 449 -1.39 -5.20 -21.50
N ARG A 450 -2.71 -5.09 -21.76
CA ARG A 450 -3.51 -3.90 -21.45
C ARG A 450 -3.44 -3.56 -19.97
N TYR A 451 -3.81 -4.48 -19.08
CA TYR A 451 -3.83 -4.18 -17.65
C TYR A 451 -2.44 -4.07 -17.05
N TYR A 452 -1.43 -4.78 -17.59
CA TYR A 452 -0.04 -4.55 -17.21
C TYR A 452 0.37 -3.10 -17.48
N HIS A 453 0.09 -2.58 -18.68
CA HIS A 453 0.41 -1.19 -19.03
C HIS A 453 -0.33 -0.17 -18.15
N LEU A 454 -1.64 -0.37 -17.93
CA LEU A 454 -2.43 0.53 -17.07
C LEU A 454 -1.93 0.52 -15.61
N LEU A 455 -1.59 -0.65 -15.07
CA LEU A 455 -1.01 -0.74 -13.73
C LEU A 455 0.38 -0.09 -13.69
N ARG A 456 1.20 -0.19 -14.75
CA ARG A 456 2.49 0.53 -14.79
C ARG A 456 2.30 2.05 -14.68
N LEU A 457 1.33 2.62 -15.37
CA LEU A 457 1.00 4.05 -15.28
C LEU A 457 0.53 4.43 -13.87
N GLU A 458 -0.32 3.60 -13.25
CA GLU A 458 -0.79 3.80 -11.88
C GLU A 458 0.36 3.73 -10.85
N GLY A 459 1.24 2.73 -10.98
CA GLY A 459 2.40 2.58 -10.12
C GLY A 459 3.37 3.75 -10.24
N TRP A 460 3.60 4.23 -11.48
CA TRP A 460 4.43 5.40 -11.74
C TRP A 460 3.87 6.67 -11.08
N GLU A 461 2.57 6.93 -11.20
CA GLU A 461 1.94 8.07 -10.53
C GLU A 461 2.07 7.95 -9.00
N GLY A 462 1.87 6.75 -8.45
CA GLY A 462 2.08 6.49 -7.01
C GLY A 462 3.51 6.81 -6.54
N GLU A 463 4.52 6.44 -7.32
CA GLU A 463 5.93 6.74 -7.02
C GLU A 463 6.25 8.24 -7.13
N GLN A 464 5.66 8.96 -8.11
CA GLN A 464 5.79 10.41 -8.21
C GLN A 464 5.15 11.14 -7.02
N GLN A 465 3.99 10.67 -6.55
CA GLN A 465 3.37 11.19 -5.32
C GLN A 465 4.24 10.91 -4.09
N GLN A 466 4.85 9.73 -4.00
CA GLN A 466 5.80 9.40 -2.93
C GLN A 466 7.04 10.31 -2.99
N ALA A 467 7.51 10.66 -4.19
CA ALA A 467 8.67 11.52 -4.37
C ALA A 467 8.50 12.95 -3.81
N LEU A 468 7.26 13.41 -3.64
CA LEU A 468 6.97 14.68 -2.95
C LEU A 468 7.52 14.71 -1.52
N LEU A 469 7.71 13.56 -0.88
CA LEU A 469 8.32 13.47 0.45
C LEU A 469 9.71 14.12 0.53
N TRP A 470 10.55 13.94 -0.50
CA TRP A 470 11.89 14.53 -0.56
C TRP A 470 12.01 15.73 -1.49
N LYS A 471 11.02 15.98 -2.35
CA LYS A 471 11.00 17.14 -3.26
C LYS A 471 10.36 18.39 -2.65
N THR A 472 9.47 18.21 -1.69
CA THR A 472 8.70 19.30 -1.09
C THR A 472 9.26 19.62 0.31
N PRO A 473 9.50 20.90 0.67
CA PRO A 473 9.92 21.27 2.02
C PRO A 473 8.91 20.83 3.10
N VAL A 474 9.41 20.53 4.31
CA VAL A 474 8.57 20.07 5.44
C VAL A 474 7.43 21.05 5.74
N SER A 475 7.69 22.36 5.70
CA SER A 475 6.68 23.40 5.94
C SER A 475 5.50 23.30 4.98
N GLU A 476 5.76 23.10 3.69
CA GLU A 476 4.72 22.95 2.68
C GLU A 476 3.98 21.61 2.83
N ARG A 477 4.65 20.54 3.26
CA ARG A 477 3.98 19.26 3.58
C ARG A 477 3.05 19.38 4.78
N ILE A 478 3.41 20.16 5.80
CA ILE A 478 2.54 20.48 6.94
C ILE A 478 1.33 21.29 6.48
N GLU A 479 1.52 22.31 5.64
CA GLU A 479 0.43 23.12 5.06
C GLU A 479 -0.53 22.27 4.21
N ARG A 480 0.01 21.32 3.44
CA ARG A 480 -0.77 20.33 2.69
C ARG A 480 -1.40 19.25 3.57
N GLY A 481 -1.05 19.20 4.86
CA GLY A 481 -1.52 18.21 5.83
C GLY A 481 -0.93 16.80 5.64
N THR A 482 0.08 16.62 4.79
CA THR A 482 0.72 15.30 4.57
C THR A 482 1.81 14.99 5.60
N ALA A 483 2.06 15.89 6.55
CA ALA A 483 2.99 15.73 7.64
C ALA A 483 2.43 16.26 8.98
N ILE A 484 2.90 15.70 10.10
CA ILE A 484 2.65 16.17 11.47
C ILE A 484 3.99 16.46 12.13
N ALA A 485 4.18 17.68 12.63
CA ALA A 485 5.43 18.13 13.24
C ALA A 485 5.26 18.48 14.73
N ASN A 486 6.39 18.81 15.37
CA ASN A 486 6.47 19.20 16.78
C ASN A 486 5.94 18.13 17.75
N LEU A 487 6.16 16.86 17.40
CA LEU A 487 5.72 15.74 18.21
C LEU A 487 6.36 15.81 19.60
N THR A 488 5.54 15.75 20.64
CA THR A 488 6.01 15.69 22.03
C THR A 488 5.51 14.39 22.66
N PRO A 489 6.40 13.45 23.05
CA PRO A 489 6.01 12.19 23.67
C PRO A 489 5.11 12.36 24.90
N MET A 490 4.01 11.62 24.95
CA MET A 490 3.14 11.48 26.12
C MET A 490 3.49 10.18 26.85
N GLY A 491 4.32 10.27 27.88
CA GLY A 491 4.74 9.10 28.67
C GLY A 491 5.83 8.25 28.01
N LYS A 492 6.02 7.03 28.53
CA LYS A 492 6.98 6.06 28.00
C LYS A 492 6.33 5.22 26.89
N PRO A 493 7.07 4.80 25.86
CA PRO A 493 6.56 3.85 24.88
C PRO A 493 6.07 2.55 25.53
N GLU A 494 4.95 2.03 25.06
CA GLU A 494 4.32 0.80 25.55
C GLU A 494 4.70 -0.37 24.64
N PRO A 495 5.29 -1.46 25.16
CA PRO A 495 5.60 -2.63 24.34
C PRO A 495 4.32 -3.42 24.03
N THR A 496 4.19 -3.93 22.80
CA THR A 496 3.04 -4.75 22.38
C THR A 496 3.13 -6.21 22.86
N GLY A 497 4.26 -6.61 23.44
CA GLY A 497 4.59 -8.01 23.77
C GLY A 497 5.16 -8.81 22.60
N GLN A 498 5.33 -8.20 21.42
CA GLN A 498 5.86 -8.85 20.20
C GLN A 498 7.17 -8.22 19.70
N GLY A 499 7.87 -7.48 20.57
CA GLY A 499 9.09 -6.73 20.19
C GLY A 499 8.82 -5.38 19.53
N GLU A 500 7.56 -4.97 19.43
CA GLU A 500 7.10 -3.72 18.82
C GLU A 500 6.59 -2.74 19.88
N TRP A 501 6.33 -1.50 19.48
CA TRP A 501 6.01 -0.41 20.38
C TRP A 501 4.80 0.40 19.93
N GLU A 502 4.04 0.88 20.90
CA GLU A 502 3.08 1.96 20.73
C GLU A 502 3.55 3.20 21.49
N GLN A 503 3.42 4.37 20.86
CA GLN A 503 3.77 5.64 21.48
C GLN A 503 2.76 6.71 21.11
N GLU A 504 2.39 7.51 22.09
CA GLU A 504 1.48 8.64 21.94
C GLU A 504 2.25 9.95 21.97
N PHE A 505 1.83 10.89 21.12
CA PHE A 505 2.47 12.20 20.95
C PHE A 505 1.42 13.30 20.98
N LEU A 506 1.75 14.43 21.63
CA LEU A 506 1.08 15.69 21.38
C LEU A 506 1.55 16.25 20.03
N CYS A 507 0.62 16.80 19.26
CA CYS A 507 0.88 17.48 18.00
C CYS A 507 0.11 18.80 17.92
N ASN A 508 0.60 19.76 17.13
CA ASN A 508 0.06 21.12 17.09
C ASN A 508 -0.45 21.58 15.71
N ASN A 509 -0.43 20.71 14.70
CA ASN A 509 -0.90 21.04 13.35
C ASN A 509 -2.03 20.11 12.89
N THR A 510 -2.92 20.66 12.06
CA THR A 510 -3.91 19.85 11.35
C THR A 510 -3.24 18.99 10.29
N SER A 511 -3.66 17.73 10.18
CA SER A 511 -3.16 16.79 9.19
C SER A 511 -4.29 16.06 8.46
N GLU A 512 -4.01 15.66 7.23
CA GLU A 512 -4.83 14.79 6.40
C GLU A 512 -4.62 13.29 6.71
N LEU A 513 -3.66 12.95 7.57
CA LEU A 513 -3.36 11.58 8.00
C LEU A 513 -4.49 10.98 8.84
N ARG A 514 -4.61 9.66 8.81
CA ARG A 514 -5.73 8.92 9.42
C ARG A 514 -5.27 7.66 10.12
N GLU A 515 -6.14 7.11 10.97
CA GLU A 515 -5.97 5.76 11.50
C GLU A 515 -5.79 4.73 10.38
N GLY A 516 -4.80 3.86 10.58
CA GLY A 516 -4.35 2.85 9.63
C GLY A 516 -3.36 3.34 8.58
N ASP A 517 -3.18 4.66 8.38
CA ASP A 517 -2.20 5.18 7.42
C ASP A 517 -0.79 4.72 7.81
N GLU A 518 -0.05 4.22 6.82
CA GLU A 518 1.39 4.00 6.95
C GLU A 518 2.12 5.35 6.94
N ILE A 519 3.10 5.44 7.83
CA ILE A 519 3.85 6.67 8.09
C ILE A 519 5.35 6.41 8.18
N LEU A 520 6.12 7.47 7.98
CA LEU A 520 7.53 7.54 8.33
C LEU A 520 7.67 8.47 9.54
N LEU A 521 8.03 7.90 10.68
CA LEU A 521 8.37 8.64 11.89
C LEU A 521 9.87 8.95 11.87
N SER A 522 10.24 10.21 12.07
CA SER A 522 11.62 10.67 12.00
C SER A 522 11.99 11.65 13.13
N ASP A 523 13.28 11.87 13.30
CA ASP A 523 13.84 12.85 14.23
C ASP A 523 13.72 14.32 13.77
N GLY A 524 13.02 14.56 12.66
CA GLY A 524 12.83 15.85 12.03
C GLY A 524 13.38 15.92 10.60
N ASP A 525 14.28 15.00 10.22
CA ASP A 525 14.75 14.87 8.83
C ASP A 525 14.49 13.44 8.30
N PRO A 526 13.51 13.24 7.42
CA PRO A 526 13.10 11.91 6.95
C PRO A 526 14.11 11.24 6.00
N ILE A 527 15.18 11.93 5.59
CA ILE A 527 16.15 11.42 4.61
C ILE A 527 17.46 11.07 5.29
N THR A 528 18.00 12.01 6.07
CA THR A 528 19.33 11.86 6.69
C THR A 528 19.27 11.48 8.16
N GLY A 529 18.14 11.69 8.83
CA GLY A 529 17.94 11.40 10.25
C GLY A 529 17.63 9.94 10.58
N GLU A 530 17.36 9.70 11.87
CA GLU A 530 16.75 8.44 12.33
C GLU A 530 15.31 8.34 11.81
N VAL A 531 14.99 7.21 11.17
CA VAL A 531 13.67 6.98 10.60
C VAL A 531 13.18 5.57 10.87
N VAL A 532 11.89 5.44 11.14
CA VAL A 532 11.18 4.17 11.26
C VAL A 532 9.84 4.24 10.56
N THR A 533 9.47 3.17 9.85
CA THR A 533 8.13 3.04 9.28
C THR A 533 7.15 2.61 10.37
N GLY A 534 5.94 3.15 10.37
CA GLY A 534 4.91 2.78 11.34
C GLY A 534 3.50 2.92 10.80
N ASN A 535 2.52 2.76 11.67
CA ASN A 535 1.11 2.98 11.37
C ASN A 535 0.46 3.87 12.43
N ILE A 536 -0.46 4.73 12.01
CA ILE A 536 -1.30 5.48 12.95
C ILE A 536 -2.33 4.54 13.55
N LYS A 537 -2.38 4.47 14.88
CA LYS A 537 -3.39 3.72 15.64
C LYS A 537 -4.59 4.58 15.99
N ASN A 538 -4.33 5.80 16.48
CA ASN A 538 -5.35 6.80 16.78
C ASN A 538 -4.83 8.18 16.39
N ILE A 539 -5.70 9.06 15.92
CA ILE A 539 -5.34 10.46 15.63
C ILE A 539 -6.51 11.40 15.93
N SER A 540 -6.19 12.47 16.65
CA SER A 540 -7.09 13.59 16.95
C SER A 540 -6.47 14.92 16.48
N SER A 541 -7.07 16.05 16.87
CA SER A 541 -6.53 17.38 16.56
C SER A 541 -5.25 17.72 17.33
N GLU A 542 -5.00 17.08 18.48
CA GLU A 542 -3.91 17.43 19.39
C GLU A 542 -3.03 16.24 19.75
N GLN A 543 -3.45 15.02 19.43
CA GLN A 543 -2.75 13.80 19.80
C GLN A 543 -2.71 12.81 18.64
N VAL A 544 -1.59 12.12 18.52
CA VAL A 544 -1.42 11.00 17.59
C VAL A 544 -0.76 9.84 18.31
N ARG A 545 -1.39 8.67 18.24
CA ARG A 545 -0.84 7.41 18.72
C ARG A 545 -0.41 6.57 17.53
N VAL A 546 0.84 6.13 17.54
CA VAL A 546 1.43 5.35 16.45
C VAL A 546 1.93 4.01 16.98
N TRP A 547 1.89 3.02 16.11
CA TRP A 547 2.60 1.76 16.25
C TRP A 547 3.88 1.81 15.42
N ILE A 548 5.00 1.39 16.00
CA ILE A 548 6.31 1.35 15.37
C ILE A 548 7.04 0.04 15.75
N PRO A 549 7.75 -0.58 14.80
CA PRO A 549 8.53 -1.80 15.05
C PRO A 549 9.79 -1.53 15.88
N GLU A 550 10.27 -0.28 15.93
CA GLU A 550 11.45 0.10 16.69
C GLU A 550 11.35 1.55 17.18
N LEU A 551 11.95 1.85 18.33
CA LEU A 551 11.98 3.20 18.89
C LEU A 551 13.03 4.06 18.18
N ILE A 552 12.71 5.34 18.01
CA ILE A 552 13.68 6.36 17.62
C ILE A 552 13.98 7.30 18.80
N THR A 553 15.18 7.85 18.84
CA THR A 553 15.70 8.53 20.03
C THR A 553 14.96 9.83 20.33
N ASN A 554 14.58 10.58 19.28
CA ASN A 554 14.00 11.90 19.41
C ASN A 554 12.97 12.14 18.28
N PRO A 555 11.80 11.47 18.33
CA PRO A 555 10.74 11.62 17.33
C PRO A 555 10.22 13.05 17.28
N ARG A 556 10.17 13.66 16.08
CA ARG A 556 9.70 15.05 15.87
C ARG A 556 8.78 15.25 14.69
N LEU A 557 8.81 14.36 13.70
CA LEU A 557 8.09 14.51 12.45
C LEU A 557 7.51 13.17 11.99
N ILE A 558 6.22 13.16 11.67
CA ILE A 558 5.52 12.08 10.98
C ILE A 558 5.23 12.55 9.56
N ASP A 559 5.63 11.77 8.57
CA ASP A 559 5.29 11.97 7.17
C ASP A 559 4.42 10.82 6.65
N ARG A 560 3.52 11.11 5.70
CA ARG A 560 2.80 10.05 4.97
C ARG A 560 3.79 9.20 4.18
N TYR A 561 3.74 7.88 4.35
CA TYR A 561 4.62 6.96 3.63
C TYR A 561 3.90 5.64 3.32
N GLY A 562 3.58 5.37 2.06
CA GLY A 562 2.87 4.15 1.65
C GLY A 562 3.76 3.09 1.02
N SER A 563 3.45 1.83 1.30
CA SER A 563 4.00 0.65 0.61
C SER A 563 3.29 0.36 -0.72
N ASN A 564 4.06 -0.09 -1.72
CA ASN A 564 3.54 -0.51 -3.03
C ASN A 564 3.07 -1.98 -3.04
N ILE A 565 2.98 -2.65 -1.90
CA ILE A 565 2.72 -4.10 -1.85
C ILE A 565 1.37 -4.50 -2.47
N VAL A 566 0.31 -3.71 -2.26
CA VAL A 566 -1.01 -3.96 -2.86
C VAL A 566 -0.94 -3.80 -4.38
N HIS A 567 -0.19 -2.81 -4.85
CA HIS A 567 0.04 -2.59 -6.27
C HIS A 567 0.76 -3.78 -6.91
N THR A 568 1.91 -4.19 -6.35
CA THR A 568 2.67 -5.35 -6.86
C THR A 568 1.83 -6.62 -6.89
N ARG A 569 1.06 -6.90 -5.82
CA ARG A 569 0.16 -8.07 -5.77
C ARG A 569 -0.94 -8.00 -6.85
N THR A 570 -1.45 -6.81 -7.13
CA THR A 570 -2.46 -6.59 -8.19
C THR A 570 -1.87 -6.85 -9.58
N VAL A 571 -0.61 -6.45 -9.82
CA VAL A 571 0.11 -6.79 -11.05
C VAL A 571 0.29 -8.32 -11.18
N GLN A 572 0.71 -8.99 -10.09
CA GLN A 572 0.89 -10.45 -10.07
C GLN A 572 -0.41 -11.22 -10.30
N ASN A 573 -1.58 -10.65 -9.95
CA ASN A 573 -2.87 -11.28 -10.22
C ASN A 573 -3.12 -11.51 -11.71
N LEU A 574 -2.53 -10.71 -12.61
CA LEU A 574 -2.65 -10.94 -14.05
C LEU A 574 -2.07 -12.29 -14.44
N LEU A 575 -0.89 -12.64 -13.93
CA LEU A 575 -0.25 -13.92 -14.22
C LEU A 575 -0.97 -15.08 -13.52
N ARG A 576 -1.39 -14.88 -12.25
CA ARG A 576 -2.18 -15.89 -11.53
C ARG A 576 -3.50 -16.19 -12.23
N TRP A 577 -4.13 -15.17 -12.83
CA TRP A 577 -5.40 -15.33 -13.54
C TRP A 577 -5.25 -16.23 -14.77
N LEU A 578 -4.15 -16.11 -15.50
CA LEU A 578 -3.86 -16.97 -16.66
C LEU A 578 -3.74 -18.47 -16.33
N GLN A 579 -3.62 -18.82 -15.04
CA GLN A 579 -3.57 -20.21 -14.56
C GLN A 579 -4.97 -20.75 -14.20
N THR A 580 -6.02 -19.92 -14.28
CA THR A 580 -7.41 -20.29 -13.96
C THR A 580 -8.04 -21.07 -15.11
N ASP A 581 -9.19 -21.71 -14.89
CA ASP A 581 -9.93 -22.41 -15.94
C ASP A 581 -10.32 -21.49 -17.12
N ASP A 582 -10.23 -22.01 -18.35
CA ASP A 582 -10.47 -21.25 -19.58
C ASP A 582 -11.88 -20.66 -19.62
N HIS A 583 -12.89 -21.40 -19.12
CA HIS A 583 -14.28 -20.94 -19.09
C HIS A 583 -14.46 -19.71 -18.18
N LEU A 584 -13.78 -19.66 -17.03
CA LEU A 584 -13.79 -18.49 -16.16
C LEU A 584 -13.11 -17.28 -16.83
N ARG A 585 -12.02 -17.50 -17.58
CA ARG A 585 -11.36 -16.43 -18.33
C ARG A 585 -12.27 -15.90 -19.44
N GLU A 586 -13.00 -16.76 -20.14
CA GLU A 586 -13.99 -16.37 -21.15
C GLU A 586 -15.17 -15.57 -20.58
N LEU A 587 -15.68 -15.96 -19.40
CA LEU A 587 -16.73 -15.21 -18.69
C LEU A 587 -16.27 -13.79 -18.32
N VAL A 588 -15.07 -13.66 -17.74
CA VAL A 588 -14.51 -12.36 -17.35
C VAL A 588 -14.17 -11.49 -18.57
N ALA A 589 -13.75 -12.11 -19.67
CA ALA A 589 -13.53 -11.43 -20.94
C ALA A 589 -14.83 -11.07 -21.69
N GLY A 590 -16.01 -11.42 -21.15
CA GLY A 590 -17.31 -11.13 -21.76
C GLY A 590 -17.63 -11.97 -23.00
N LYS A 591 -16.88 -13.05 -23.24
CA LYS A 591 -17.06 -13.95 -24.40
C LYS A 591 -18.18 -14.97 -24.19
N ALA A 592 -18.36 -15.39 -22.94
CA ALA A 592 -19.39 -16.32 -22.54
C ALA A 592 -20.49 -15.63 -21.72
N ARG A 593 -21.74 -16.02 -21.99
CA ARG A 593 -22.89 -15.65 -21.16
C ARG A 593 -22.99 -16.60 -19.96
N PRO A 594 -23.39 -16.11 -18.78
CA PRO A 594 -23.59 -16.98 -17.63
C PRO A 594 -24.83 -17.84 -17.82
N ARG A 595 -24.74 -19.09 -17.37
CA ARG A 595 -25.82 -20.08 -17.40
C ARG A 595 -26.49 -20.21 -16.04
N PHE A 596 -27.75 -20.60 -16.07
CA PHE A 596 -28.58 -20.84 -14.88
C PHE A 596 -29.35 -22.16 -15.06
N TYR A 597 -29.40 -22.97 -14.01
CA TYR A 597 -30.34 -24.09 -13.91
C TYR A 597 -31.77 -23.58 -13.76
N GLN A 598 -32.73 -24.44 -14.10
CA GLN A 598 -34.15 -24.16 -13.94
C GLN A 598 -34.74 -25.07 -12.87
N PHE A 599 -34.93 -24.52 -11.66
CA PHE A 599 -35.64 -25.21 -10.57
C PHE A 599 -36.26 -24.17 -9.63
N SER A 600 -37.37 -24.52 -8.98
CA SER A 600 -38.07 -23.61 -8.07
C SER A 600 -37.33 -23.47 -6.74
N VAL A 601 -37.16 -22.23 -6.28
CA VAL A 601 -36.57 -21.91 -4.97
C VAL A 601 -37.66 -21.37 -4.04
N PRO A 602 -37.85 -21.93 -2.84
CA PRO A 602 -38.81 -21.41 -1.88
C PRO A 602 -38.46 -19.97 -1.45
N PRO A 603 -39.37 -19.00 -1.63
CA PRO A 603 -39.12 -17.61 -1.26
C PRO A 603 -39.11 -17.43 0.25
N ARG A 604 -38.46 -16.36 0.70
CA ARG A 604 -38.50 -15.88 2.08
C ARG A 604 -39.61 -14.84 2.21
N ASN A 605 -40.50 -15.01 3.19
CA ASN A 605 -41.74 -14.21 3.28
C ASN A 605 -41.52 -12.73 3.61
N ASP A 606 -40.44 -12.39 4.30
CA ASP A 606 -40.06 -11.02 4.66
C ASP A 606 -39.28 -10.30 3.55
N PHE A 607 -38.89 -11.01 2.49
CA PHE A 607 -38.18 -10.44 1.35
C PHE A 607 -39.18 -10.00 0.27
N ASN A 608 -38.87 -8.89 -0.41
CA ASN A 608 -39.63 -8.48 -1.59
C ASN A 608 -39.33 -9.40 -2.80
N SER A 609 -40.05 -9.20 -3.90
CA SER A 609 -39.92 -10.04 -5.10
C SER A 609 -38.51 -10.03 -5.71
N GLU A 610 -37.83 -8.88 -5.69
CA GLU A 610 -36.51 -8.71 -6.31
C GLU A 610 -35.40 -9.32 -5.45
N GLN A 611 -35.51 -9.20 -4.13
CA GLN A 611 -34.61 -9.85 -3.18
C GLN A 611 -34.75 -11.37 -3.26
N ASN A 612 -35.99 -11.88 -3.32
CA ASN A 612 -36.25 -13.31 -3.53
C ASN A 612 -35.73 -13.80 -4.89
N LEU A 613 -35.89 -13.00 -5.96
CA LEU A 613 -35.35 -13.31 -7.28
C LEU A 613 -33.82 -13.36 -7.28
N ALA A 614 -33.15 -12.46 -6.55
CA ALA A 614 -31.70 -12.48 -6.41
C ALA A 614 -31.22 -13.76 -5.70
N VAL A 615 -31.90 -14.18 -4.62
CA VAL A 615 -31.62 -15.44 -3.93
C VAL A 615 -31.86 -16.65 -4.85
N GLU A 616 -33.00 -16.68 -5.54
CA GLU A 616 -33.33 -17.73 -6.50
C GLU A 616 -32.26 -17.87 -7.58
N ARG A 617 -31.88 -16.75 -8.21
CA ARG A 617 -30.86 -16.73 -9.27
C ARG A 617 -29.48 -17.11 -8.76
N ALA A 618 -29.13 -16.76 -7.53
CA ALA A 618 -27.87 -17.16 -6.91
C ALA A 618 -27.78 -18.68 -6.70
N LEU A 619 -28.89 -19.33 -6.34
CA LEU A 619 -28.94 -20.79 -6.23
C LEU A 619 -28.97 -21.48 -7.60
N GLN A 620 -29.60 -20.85 -8.60
CA GLN A 620 -29.68 -21.37 -9.97
C GLN A 620 -28.39 -21.18 -10.78
N MET A 621 -27.50 -20.24 -10.42
CA MET A 621 -26.36 -19.90 -11.29
C MET A 621 -25.41 -21.08 -11.50
N GLN A 622 -24.83 -21.21 -12.68
CA GLN A 622 -23.72 -22.12 -12.94
C GLN A 622 -22.38 -21.37 -13.02
N ASP A 623 -22.43 -20.10 -13.44
CA ASP A 623 -21.25 -19.34 -13.85
C ASP A 623 -21.07 -18.06 -13.03
N TYR A 624 -21.92 -17.04 -13.25
CA TYR A 624 -21.93 -15.86 -12.41
C TYR A 624 -23.31 -15.21 -12.29
N LEU A 625 -23.47 -14.37 -11.26
CA LEU A 625 -24.62 -13.49 -11.06
C LEU A 625 -24.14 -12.08 -10.69
N LEU A 626 -24.79 -11.06 -11.25
CA LEU A 626 -24.63 -9.68 -10.82
C LEU A 626 -25.85 -9.29 -9.98
N VAL A 627 -25.62 -8.64 -8.84
CA VAL A 627 -26.68 -8.05 -8.02
C VAL A 627 -26.41 -6.56 -7.88
N GLN A 628 -27.20 -5.75 -8.60
CA GLN A 628 -27.16 -4.31 -8.45
C GLN A 628 -28.01 -3.90 -7.25
N GLY A 629 -27.35 -3.36 -6.23
CA GLY A 629 -28.03 -2.91 -5.02
C GLY A 629 -27.81 -1.43 -4.76
N PRO A 630 -28.74 -0.56 -5.17
CA PRO A 630 -28.79 0.83 -4.74
C PRO A 630 -28.75 1.00 -3.21
N PRO A 631 -28.49 2.22 -2.68
CA PRO A 631 -28.42 2.48 -1.25
C PRO A 631 -29.70 2.07 -0.50
N GLY A 632 -29.52 1.33 0.60
CA GLY A 632 -30.63 0.94 1.47
C GLY A 632 -31.48 -0.25 0.99
N THR A 633 -31.16 -0.90 -0.12
CA THR A 633 -31.96 -2.00 -0.70
C THR A 633 -31.83 -3.36 0.01
N GLY A 634 -31.02 -3.43 1.08
CA GLY A 634 -30.84 -4.67 1.85
C GLY A 634 -29.86 -5.67 1.23
N LYS A 635 -28.86 -5.21 0.46
CA LYS A 635 -27.79 -6.04 -0.13
C LYS A 635 -27.22 -7.07 0.86
N THR A 636 -26.83 -6.63 2.05
CA THR A 636 -26.22 -7.50 3.06
C THR A 636 -27.19 -8.58 3.56
N SER A 637 -28.49 -8.28 3.65
CA SER A 637 -29.52 -9.28 3.97
C SER A 637 -29.66 -10.33 2.87
N VAL A 638 -29.64 -9.91 1.60
CA VAL A 638 -29.67 -10.82 0.44
C VAL A 638 -28.43 -11.70 0.42
N ILE A 639 -27.23 -11.13 0.63
CA ILE A 639 -25.97 -11.87 0.72
C ILE A 639 -26.04 -12.91 1.84
N ALA A 640 -26.51 -12.53 3.04
CA ALA A 640 -26.60 -13.46 4.17
C ALA A 640 -27.52 -14.65 3.89
N GLU A 641 -28.68 -14.42 3.25
CA GLU A 641 -29.59 -15.50 2.85
C GLU A 641 -28.96 -16.39 1.78
N ILE A 642 -28.28 -15.81 0.78
CA ILE A 642 -27.56 -16.58 -0.25
C ILE A 642 -26.51 -17.48 0.40
N VAL A 643 -25.63 -16.92 1.24
CA VAL A 643 -24.58 -17.66 1.94
C VAL A 643 -25.17 -18.83 2.72
N LYS A 644 -26.20 -18.58 3.52
CA LYS A 644 -26.87 -19.62 4.33
C LYS A 644 -27.40 -20.75 3.46
N ARG A 645 -28.09 -20.44 2.36
CA ARG A 645 -28.67 -21.44 1.45
C ARG A 645 -27.61 -22.24 0.69
N LEU A 646 -26.52 -21.60 0.26
CA LEU A 646 -25.38 -22.29 -0.37
C LEU A 646 -24.70 -23.24 0.62
N CYS A 647 -24.45 -22.80 1.85
CA CYS A 647 -23.84 -23.63 2.90
C CYS A 647 -24.74 -24.82 3.27
N GLN A 648 -26.07 -24.64 3.31
CA GLN A 648 -27.04 -25.72 3.50
C GLN A 648 -27.00 -26.78 2.38
N GLN A 649 -26.55 -26.41 1.18
CA GLN A 649 -26.29 -27.33 0.06
C GLN A 649 -24.88 -27.95 0.13
N GLY A 650 -24.13 -27.73 1.21
CA GLY A 650 -22.77 -28.23 1.40
C GLY A 650 -21.70 -27.47 0.61
N GLN A 651 -22.02 -26.28 0.10
CA GLN A 651 -21.08 -25.50 -0.70
C GLN A 651 -20.22 -24.58 0.15
N ARG A 652 -18.94 -24.45 -0.22
CA ARG A 652 -18.00 -23.54 0.43
C ARG A 652 -17.99 -22.17 -0.23
N VAL A 653 -18.07 -21.11 0.56
CA VAL A 653 -18.19 -19.73 0.12
C VAL A 653 -16.97 -18.90 0.51
N LEU A 654 -16.35 -18.26 -0.48
CA LEU A 654 -15.42 -17.16 -0.27
C LEU A 654 -16.25 -15.88 -0.20
N LEU A 655 -16.23 -15.19 0.95
CA LEU A 655 -16.92 -13.92 1.13
C LEU A 655 -15.90 -12.77 1.12
N ALA A 656 -16.05 -11.82 0.21
CA ALA A 656 -15.11 -10.71 0.11
C ALA A 656 -15.79 -9.36 -0.10
N ALA A 657 -15.08 -8.29 0.24
CA ALA A 657 -15.44 -6.93 -0.13
C ALA A 657 -14.21 -6.04 -0.31
N TYR A 658 -14.40 -4.82 -0.79
CA TYR A 658 -13.32 -3.85 -0.95
C TYR A 658 -12.71 -3.43 0.40
N THR A 659 -13.56 -3.17 1.41
CA THR A 659 -13.13 -2.66 2.73
C THR A 659 -13.35 -3.66 3.88
N ASN A 660 -12.58 -3.55 4.97
CA ASN A 660 -12.81 -4.34 6.17
C ASN A 660 -14.22 -4.10 6.75
N GLN A 661 -14.69 -2.85 6.73
CA GLN A 661 -16.01 -2.49 7.23
C GLN A 661 -17.13 -3.21 6.47
N ALA A 662 -17.04 -3.31 5.15
CA ALA A 662 -18.02 -4.03 4.35
C ALA A 662 -18.03 -5.54 4.67
N VAL A 663 -16.84 -6.16 4.79
CA VAL A 663 -16.71 -7.56 5.22
C VAL A 663 -17.37 -7.78 6.58
N ASP A 664 -17.00 -6.96 7.56
CA ASP A 664 -17.48 -7.11 8.94
C ASP A 664 -18.99 -6.86 9.04
N ASN A 665 -19.54 -5.94 8.24
CA ASN A 665 -21.00 -5.71 8.14
C ASN A 665 -21.75 -6.93 7.59
N MET A 666 -21.19 -7.63 6.59
CA MET A 666 -21.79 -8.88 6.09
C MET A 666 -21.75 -9.97 7.16
N LEU A 667 -20.64 -10.10 7.90
CA LEU A 667 -20.49 -11.08 8.98
C LEU A 667 -21.45 -10.82 10.14
N LYS A 668 -21.56 -9.57 10.61
CA LYS A 668 -22.55 -9.19 11.62
C LYS A 668 -23.98 -9.49 11.16
N ARG A 669 -24.25 -9.37 9.85
CA ARG A 669 -25.55 -9.73 9.30
C ARG A 669 -25.78 -11.24 9.31
N LEU A 670 -24.75 -12.04 9.01
CA LEU A 670 -24.82 -13.50 9.16
C LEU A 670 -25.09 -13.90 10.61
N ASP A 671 -24.39 -13.30 11.58
CA ASP A 671 -24.63 -13.52 13.01
C ASP A 671 -26.08 -13.20 13.40
N ALA A 672 -26.60 -12.06 12.94
CA ALA A 672 -27.98 -11.64 13.21
C ALA A 672 -29.04 -12.59 12.60
N GLU A 673 -28.68 -13.32 11.54
CA GLU A 673 -29.53 -14.33 10.88
C GLU A 673 -29.28 -15.76 11.43
N GLY A 674 -28.48 -15.88 12.50
CA GLY A 674 -28.17 -17.12 13.21
C GLY A 674 -27.14 -18.01 12.51
N PHE A 675 -26.34 -17.46 11.59
CA PHE A 675 -25.25 -18.17 10.93
C PHE A 675 -23.91 -17.74 11.51
N HIS A 676 -23.26 -18.66 12.22
CA HIS A 676 -22.03 -18.38 12.98
C HIS A 676 -20.82 -19.19 12.50
N ASP A 677 -21.02 -20.10 11.53
CA ASP A 677 -19.99 -21.01 11.05
C ASP A 677 -19.17 -20.36 9.94
N TYR A 678 -18.27 -19.46 10.31
CA TYR A 678 -17.40 -18.77 9.38
C TYR A 678 -16.05 -18.41 10.02
N VAL A 679 -15.05 -18.19 9.15
CA VAL A 679 -13.72 -17.72 9.51
C VAL A 679 -13.48 -16.33 8.94
N ARG A 680 -12.96 -15.41 9.75
CA ARG A 680 -12.50 -14.08 9.32
C ARG A 680 -10.98 -14.06 9.23
N LEU A 681 -10.43 -13.71 8.06
CA LEU A 681 -8.99 -13.52 7.87
C LEU A 681 -8.65 -12.03 8.04
N GLY A 682 -7.65 -11.68 8.84
CA GLY A 682 -7.28 -10.29 9.05
C GLY A 682 -6.46 -10.10 10.33
N HIS A 683 -6.30 -8.85 10.74
CA HIS A 683 -5.64 -8.48 12.00
C HIS A 683 -6.67 -7.83 12.93
N ASP A 684 -6.54 -8.00 14.24
CA ASP A 684 -7.46 -7.44 15.25
C ASP A 684 -7.65 -5.95 15.09
N ARG A 685 -6.55 -5.23 14.81
CA ARG A 685 -6.51 -3.79 14.63
C ARG A 685 -7.38 -3.27 13.47
N SER A 686 -7.75 -4.14 12.54
CA SER A 686 -8.48 -3.77 11.32
C SER A 686 -9.90 -4.33 11.28
N VAL A 687 -10.27 -5.13 12.27
CA VAL A 687 -11.49 -5.94 12.30
C VAL A 687 -12.35 -5.49 13.48
N HIS A 688 -13.64 -5.30 13.24
CA HIS A 688 -14.58 -4.83 14.25
C HIS A 688 -14.67 -5.80 15.44
N ALA A 689 -14.71 -5.26 16.67
CA ALA A 689 -14.75 -6.01 17.93
C ALA A 689 -15.75 -7.18 17.92
N ASP A 690 -17.01 -6.93 17.52
CA ASP A 690 -18.08 -7.95 17.43
C ASP A 690 -17.72 -9.22 16.64
N VAL A 691 -16.78 -9.15 15.69
CA VAL A 691 -16.38 -10.29 14.85
C VAL A 691 -14.95 -10.76 15.10
N GLN A 692 -14.23 -10.15 16.05
CA GLN A 692 -12.83 -10.51 16.35
C GLN A 692 -12.70 -11.94 16.88
N ASN A 693 -13.69 -12.46 17.61
CA ASN A 693 -13.73 -13.85 18.07
C ASN A 693 -13.73 -14.88 16.91
N ARG A 694 -14.08 -14.46 15.70
CA ARG A 694 -14.07 -15.29 14.48
C ARG A 694 -12.79 -15.17 13.68
N LEU A 695 -11.80 -14.42 14.16
CA LEU A 695 -10.48 -14.37 13.54
C LEU A 695 -9.84 -15.75 13.57
N LEU A 696 -9.21 -16.15 12.45
CA LEU A 696 -8.58 -17.47 12.32
C LEU A 696 -7.65 -17.80 13.50
N LYS A 697 -6.84 -16.85 13.94
CA LYS A 697 -5.93 -17.02 15.08
C LYS A 697 -6.65 -17.27 16.42
N HIS A 698 -7.86 -16.73 16.61
CA HIS A 698 -8.66 -16.93 17.83
C HIS A 698 -9.44 -18.24 17.77
N LEU A 699 -9.81 -18.70 16.58
CA LEU A 699 -10.44 -20.02 16.40
C LEU A 699 -9.43 -21.16 16.59
N ALA A 700 -8.15 -20.92 16.35
CA ALA A 700 -7.10 -21.92 16.51
C ALA A 700 -6.50 -22.01 17.93
N SER A 701 -6.77 -21.05 18.81
CA SER A 701 -6.17 -21.03 20.16
C SER A 701 -6.73 -22.08 21.12
N GLU A 702 -7.74 -22.86 20.74
CA GLU A 702 -8.41 -23.82 21.64
C GLU A 702 -7.95 -25.28 21.53
N ASN A 703 -7.15 -25.69 20.53
CA ASN A 703 -6.57 -27.05 20.44
C ASN A 703 -5.39 -27.10 19.44
N ASN A 704 -4.23 -27.67 19.82
CA ASN A 704 -3.04 -27.98 19.00
C ASN A 704 -2.84 -27.20 17.67
N GLN A 705 -1.96 -26.18 17.73
CA GLN A 705 -2.00 -24.94 16.94
C GLN A 705 -1.87 -25.06 15.40
N GLN A 706 -1.18 -26.04 14.80
CA GLN A 706 -0.95 -26.05 13.34
C GLN A 706 -1.94 -26.89 12.54
N LEU A 707 -2.13 -28.16 12.92
CA LEU A 707 -3.11 -29.01 12.24
C LEU A 707 -4.51 -28.41 12.39
N ALA A 708 -4.80 -27.76 13.54
CA ALA A 708 -6.04 -27.05 13.78
C ALA A 708 -6.26 -25.89 12.79
N LEU A 709 -5.25 -25.07 12.46
CA LEU A 709 -5.41 -23.92 11.55
C LEU A 709 -5.79 -24.34 10.13
N ARG A 710 -5.05 -25.31 9.56
CA ARG A 710 -5.34 -25.83 8.22
C ARG A 710 -6.69 -26.55 8.19
N THR A 711 -7.00 -27.33 9.23
CA THR A 711 -8.29 -28.02 9.37
C THR A 711 -9.45 -27.04 9.49
N VAL A 712 -9.32 -25.98 10.29
CA VAL A 712 -10.34 -24.93 10.43
C VAL A 712 -10.57 -24.24 9.09
N LEU A 713 -9.51 -23.90 8.35
CA LEU A 713 -9.65 -23.31 7.02
C LEU A 713 -10.32 -24.24 6.03
N SER A 714 -9.89 -25.50 5.94
CA SER A 714 -10.45 -26.51 5.03
C SER A 714 -11.92 -26.80 5.33
N ASN A 715 -12.30 -26.87 6.61
CA ASN A 715 -13.64 -27.27 7.02
C ASN A 715 -14.62 -26.10 7.12
N ALA A 716 -14.14 -24.85 7.19
CA ALA A 716 -15.02 -23.70 7.25
C ALA A 716 -15.89 -23.60 5.99
N PRO A 717 -17.23 -23.52 6.14
CA PRO A 717 -18.13 -23.35 5.01
C PRO A 717 -18.05 -21.92 4.45
N VAL A 718 -17.64 -20.95 5.26
CA VAL A 718 -17.43 -19.56 4.83
C VAL A 718 -16.08 -19.04 5.30
N VAL A 719 -15.29 -18.49 4.37
CA VAL A 719 -14.05 -17.76 4.69
C VAL A 719 -14.15 -16.34 4.18
N ALA A 720 -14.05 -15.37 5.08
CA ALA A 720 -14.30 -13.96 4.82
C ALA A 720 -13.06 -13.09 4.95
N SER A 721 -12.80 -12.23 3.96
CA SER A 721 -11.67 -11.28 3.98
C SER A 721 -11.84 -10.13 2.99
N THR A 722 -10.97 -9.13 3.02
CA THR A 722 -10.95 -8.12 1.93
C THR A 722 -10.46 -8.75 0.63
N ALA A 723 -10.91 -8.24 -0.52
CA ALA A 723 -10.49 -8.74 -1.83
C ALA A 723 -8.96 -8.70 -2.02
N ALA A 724 -8.30 -7.65 -1.51
CA ALA A 724 -6.86 -7.47 -1.58
C ALA A 724 -6.07 -8.54 -0.78
N ALA A 725 -6.67 -9.14 0.26
CA ALA A 725 -6.01 -10.17 1.05
C ALA A 725 -5.74 -11.44 0.22
N TRP A 726 -6.66 -11.80 -0.69
CA TRP A 726 -6.55 -12.98 -1.56
C TRP A 726 -5.45 -12.87 -2.63
N SER A 727 -4.94 -11.67 -2.85
CA SER A 727 -3.77 -11.39 -3.68
C SER A 727 -2.44 -11.63 -2.94
N SER A 728 -2.47 -12.01 -1.65
CA SER A 728 -1.27 -12.34 -0.89
C SER A 728 -0.67 -13.67 -1.32
N GLU A 729 0.66 -13.76 -1.31
CA GLU A 729 1.44 -14.99 -1.57
C GLU A 729 1.15 -16.10 -0.55
N LYS A 730 0.60 -15.73 0.62
CA LYS A 730 0.14 -16.66 1.66
C LYS A 730 -0.98 -17.59 1.20
N TYR A 731 -1.72 -17.21 0.15
CA TYR A 731 -2.88 -17.95 -0.35
C TYR A 731 -2.61 -18.48 -1.77
N PRO A 732 -1.61 -19.36 -1.98
CA PRO A 732 -1.32 -19.87 -3.31
C PRO A 732 -2.49 -20.71 -3.83
N SER A 733 -2.79 -20.58 -5.13
CA SER A 733 -3.52 -21.64 -5.84
C SER A 733 -2.52 -22.73 -6.14
N GLN A 734 -2.83 -23.99 -5.82
CA GLN A 734 -2.01 -25.10 -6.30
C GLN A 734 -1.97 -25.04 -7.83
N LEU A 735 -0.77 -25.01 -8.38
CA LEU A 735 -0.51 -25.06 -9.81
C LEU A 735 -1.04 -26.40 -10.34
N ARG A 736 -1.72 -26.38 -11.49
CA ARG A 736 -2.28 -27.57 -12.20
C ARG A 736 -1.22 -28.63 -12.64
N GLY A 737 0.00 -28.62 -12.09
CA GLY A 737 1.14 -29.43 -12.57
C GLY A 737 1.98 -30.15 -11.51
N GLU A 738 1.73 -29.96 -10.21
CA GLU A 738 2.32 -30.83 -9.19
C GLU A 738 1.40 -32.05 -8.99
N LEU A 739 1.70 -33.10 -9.76
CA LEU A 739 1.11 -34.44 -9.63
C LEU A 739 1.43 -35.01 -8.24
N SER A 740 0.67 -34.58 -7.24
CA SER A 740 0.35 -35.44 -6.11
C SER A 740 -1.04 -36.01 -6.41
N ASP A 741 -1.18 -37.33 -6.37
CA ASP A 741 -2.43 -38.07 -6.68
C ASP A 741 -3.61 -37.75 -5.75
N ASN A 742 -3.48 -36.75 -4.86
CA ASN A 742 -4.51 -36.29 -3.94
C ASN A 742 -5.06 -34.93 -4.38
N ASN A 743 -5.79 -34.93 -5.49
CA ASN A 743 -6.33 -33.76 -6.19
C ASN A 743 -7.50 -33.05 -5.45
N HIS A 744 -7.59 -33.13 -4.11
CA HIS A 744 -8.75 -32.67 -3.33
C HIS A 744 -8.48 -31.81 -2.08
N ASP A 745 -7.24 -31.55 -1.68
CA ASP A 745 -6.97 -31.07 -0.30
C ASP A 745 -6.30 -29.68 -0.18
N SER A 746 -6.60 -28.77 -1.13
CA SER A 746 -6.27 -27.35 -0.94
C SER A 746 -7.29 -26.71 0.02
N PRO A 747 -6.85 -26.13 1.15
CA PRO A 747 -7.76 -25.47 2.10
C PRO A 747 -8.52 -24.29 1.49
N LEU A 748 -8.06 -23.76 0.34
CA LEU A 748 -8.49 -22.49 -0.25
C LEU A 748 -9.27 -22.63 -1.56
N HIS A 749 -9.86 -23.81 -1.82
CA HIS A 749 -10.77 -24.01 -2.95
C HIS A 749 -12.23 -23.79 -2.55
N PHE A 750 -12.93 -22.87 -3.24
CA PHE A 750 -14.33 -22.51 -2.95
C PHE A 750 -15.26 -22.86 -4.11
N ASP A 751 -16.53 -23.14 -3.80
CA ASP A 751 -17.54 -23.36 -4.84
C ASP A 751 -18.08 -22.02 -5.37
N VAL A 752 -18.21 -21.02 -4.49
CA VAL A 752 -18.73 -19.70 -4.84
C VAL A 752 -17.90 -18.60 -4.20
N ALA A 753 -17.49 -17.60 -4.98
CA ALA A 753 -17.00 -16.32 -4.46
C ALA A 753 -18.14 -15.29 -4.48
N ILE A 754 -18.43 -14.65 -3.35
CA ILE A 754 -19.36 -13.51 -3.26
C ILE A 754 -18.55 -12.27 -2.92
N VAL A 755 -18.56 -11.29 -3.81
CA VAL A 755 -17.81 -10.04 -3.64
C VAL A 755 -18.79 -8.86 -3.53
N ASP A 756 -18.94 -8.30 -2.33
CA ASP A 756 -19.66 -7.04 -2.12
C ASP A 756 -18.77 -5.84 -2.45
N GLU A 757 -19.39 -4.71 -2.75
CA GLU A 757 -18.71 -3.50 -3.22
C GLU A 757 -17.86 -3.75 -4.49
N ALA A 758 -18.24 -4.72 -5.32
CA ALA A 758 -17.49 -5.10 -6.52
C ALA A 758 -17.33 -3.95 -7.52
N SER A 759 -18.22 -2.94 -7.49
CA SER A 759 -18.12 -1.74 -8.31
C SER A 759 -16.96 -0.80 -7.94
N GLN A 760 -16.32 -1.00 -6.77
CA GLN A 760 -15.17 -0.23 -6.29
C GLN A 760 -13.82 -0.94 -6.50
N ILE A 761 -13.82 -2.15 -7.06
CA ILE A 761 -12.62 -2.96 -7.21
C ILE A 761 -12.22 -2.97 -8.69
N THR A 762 -10.95 -2.64 -8.99
CA THR A 762 -10.43 -2.71 -10.36
C THR A 762 -10.47 -4.15 -10.87
N ILE A 763 -10.60 -4.32 -12.19
CA ILE A 763 -10.61 -5.66 -12.80
C ILE A 763 -9.39 -6.48 -12.34
N PRO A 764 -8.12 -6.03 -12.42
CA PRO A 764 -6.99 -6.85 -11.97
C PRO A 764 -7.00 -7.22 -10.48
N ALA A 765 -7.54 -6.35 -9.62
CA ALA A 765 -7.58 -6.58 -8.18
C ALA A 765 -8.58 -7.68 -7.81
N ILE A 766 -9.76 -7.71 -8.44
CA ILE A 766 -10.80 -8.71 -8.12
C ILE A 766 -10.41 -10.13 -8.58
N LEU A 767 -9.60 -10.28 -9.63
CA LEU A 767 -9.13 -11.59 -10.13
C LEU A 767 -8.38 -12.39 -9.06
N GLY A 768 -7.72 -11.72 -8.12
CA GLY A 768 -7.02 -12.35 -7.00
C GLY A 768 -7.92 -13.22 -6.12
N ALA A 769 -9.18 -12.82 -5.95
CA ALA A 769 -10.20 -13.58 -5.22
C ALA A 769 -10.94 -14.58 -6.13
N LEU A 770 -11.32 -14.16 -7.34
CA LEU A 770 -12.12 -15.00 -8.25
C LEU A 770 -11.41 -16.29 -8.68
N ARG A 771 -10.07 -16.28 -8.79
CA ARG A 771 -9.28 -17.48 -9.15
C ARG A 771 -9.42 -18.64 -8.16
N LEU A 772 -9.95 -18.39 -6.95
CA LEU A 772 -10.08 -19.38 -5.88
C LEU A 772 -11.47 -20.05 -5.87
N ALA A 773 -12.39 -19.64 -6.75
CA ALA A 773 -13.75 -20.16 -6.80
C ALA A 773 -14.14 -20.67 -8.20
N LYS A 774 -15.05 -21.65 -8.24
CA LYS A 774 -15.60 -22.19 -9.50
C LYS A 774 -16.54 -21.23 -10.23
N ARG A 775 -17.27 -20.40 -9.48
CA ARG A 775 -18.30 -19.46 -9.95
C ARG A 775 -18.41 -18.28 -8.98
N PHE A 776 -19.02 -17.17 -9.39
CA PHE A 776 -18.99 -15.96 -8.58
C PHE A 776 -20.26 -15.09 -8.61
N ILE A 777 -20.51 -14.36 -7.53
CA ILE A 777 -21.56 -13.36 -7.40
C ILE A 777 -20.89 -12.01 -7.14
N LEU A 778 -21.13 -11.04 -8.01
CA LEU A 778 -20.68 -9.67 -7.80
C LEU A 778 -21.85 -8.81 -7.34
N VAL A 779 -21.73 -8.25 -6.15
CA VAL A 779 -22.71 -7.33 -5.58
C VAL A 779 -22.12 -5.93 -5.61
N GLY A 780 -22.84 -4.97 -6.18
CA GLY A 780 -22.31 -3.64 -6.40
C GLY A 780 -23.35 -2.64 -6.85
N ASP A 781 -22.87 -1.44 -7.17
CA ASP A 781 -23.69 -0.36 -7.72
C ASP A 781 -22.80 0.57 -8.54
N GLU A 782 -22.96 0.56 -9.86
CA GLU A 782 -22.21 1.37 -10.81
C GLU A 782 -22.62 2.85 -10.81
N LYS A 783 -23.70 3.20 -10.09
CA LYS A 783 -24.10 4.60 -9.86
C LYS A 783 -23.45 5.19 -8.60
N GLN A 784 -22.74 4.39 -7.81
CA GLN A 784 -21.90 4.83 -6.68
C GLN A 784 -20.42 4.86 -7.09
N LEU A 785 -19.50 4.96 -6.11
CA LEU A 785 -18.09 5.23 -6.39
C LEU A 785 -17.43 4.11 -7.23
N PRO A 786 -16.70 4.48 -8.30
CA PRO A 786 -15.86 3.54 -9.03
C PRO A 786 -14.57 3.21 -8.25
N PRO A 787 -13.72 2.29 -8.73
CA PRO A 787 -12.39 2.09 -8.19
C PRO A 787 -11.57 3.38 -8.20
N LEU A 788 -10.84 3.62 -7.11
CA LEU A 788 -9.93 4.76 -7.01
C LEU A 788 -8.65 4.47 -7.81
N VAL A 789 -8.37 5.30 -8.80
CA VAL A 789 -7.18 5.26 -9.65
C VAL A 789 -6.48 6.62 -9.55
N LEU A 790 -5.18 6.62 -9.20
CA LEU A 790 -4.39 7.83 -9.04
C LEU A 790 -4.05 8.47 -10.39
N SER A 791 -3.64 7.65 -11.36
CA SER A 791 -3.28 8.10 -12.71
C SER A 791 -4.55 8.42 -13.51
N LYS A 792 -4.72 9.70 -13.87
CA LYS A 792 -5.82 10.15 -14.74
C LYS A 792 -5.80 9.41 -16.08
N GLU A 793 -4.61 9.25 -16.66
CA GLU A 793 -4.42 8.52 -17.91
C GLU A 793 -4.85 7.05 -17.78
N ALA A 794 -4.43 6.35 -16.72
CA ALA A 794 -4.84 4.96 -16.51
C ALA A 794 -6.35 4.84 -16.27
N ALA A 795 -6.94 5.79 -15.54
CA ALA A 795 -8.37 5.84 -15.26
C ALA A 795 -9.19 5.98 -16.55
N GLU A 796 -8.83 6.92 -17.42
CA GLU A 796 -9.48 7.20 -18.71
C GLU A 796 -9.35 6.02 -19.69
N ASN A 797 -8.25 5.27 -19.64
CA ASN A 797 -8.04 4.09 -20.47
C ASN A 797 -8.67 2.79 -19.90
N GLY A 798 -9.45 2.90 -18.82
CA GLY A 798 -10.31 1.83 -18.31
C GLY A 798 -9.82 1.11 -17.06
N LEU A 799 -8.76 1.58 -16.37
CA LEU A 799 -8.39 1.01 -15.07
C LEU A 799 -9.45 1.30 -13.99
N SER A 800 -10.23 2.37 -14.18
CA SER A 800 -11.37 2.74 -13.34
C SER A 800 -12.66 2.00 -13.68
N ASP A 801 -12.66 1.12 -14.68
CA ASP A 801 -13.77 0.21 -14.93
C ASP A 801 -13.69 -0.99 -13.98
N SER A 802 -14.73 -1.20 -13.19
CA SER A 802 -14.87 -2.40 -12.37
C SER A 802 -15.38 -3.58 -13.20
N LEU A 803 -15.09 -4.81 -12.77
CA LEU A 803 -15.63 -6.00 -13.41
C LEU A 803 -17.16 -6.03 -13.36
N PHE A 804 -17.75 -5.55 -12.27
CA PHE A 804 -19.20 -5.43 -12.12
C PHE A 804 -19.79 -4.52 -13.21
N SER A 805 -19.27 -3.30 -13.34
CA SER A 805 -19.75 -2.32 -14.33
C SER A 805 -19.54 -2.83 -15.76
N TYR A 806 -18.41 -3.48 -16.03
CA TYR A 806 -18.10 -4.06 -17.33
C TYR A 806 -19.09 -5.16 -17.73
N LEU A 807 -19.28 -6.18 -16.87
CA LEU A 807 -20.19 -7.29 -17.15
C LEU A 807 -21.65 -6.84 -17.19
N LYS A 808 -22.04 -5.87 -16.34
CA LYS A 808 -23.40 -5.32 -16.37
C LYS A 808 -23.70 -4.64 -17.70
N ARG A 809 -22.77 -3.83 -18.23
CA ARG A 809 -22.93 -3.16 -19.53
C ARG A 809 -23.11 -4.17 -20.65
N LEU A 810 -22.32 -5.26 -20.66
CA LEU A 810 -22.51 -6.36 -21.61
C LEU A 810 -23.85 -7.07 -21.45
N ASP A 811 -24.33 -7.22 -20.21
CA ASP A 811 -25.64 -7.79 -19.95
C ASP A 811 -26.75 -6.90 -20.51
N ASP A 812 -26.71 -5.60 -20.20
CA ASP A 812 -27.66 -4.58 -20.66
C ASP A 812 -27.70 -4.52 -22.21
N ASP A 813 -26.54 -4.47 -22.87
CA ASP A 813 -26.44 -4.38 -24.33
C ASP A 813 -27.12 -5.57 -25.03
N TYR A 814 -26.94 -6.78 -24.49
CA TYR A 814 -27.58 -7.96 -25.05
C TYR A 814 -29.05 -8.06 -24.66
N MET A 815 -29.48 -7.61 -23.48
CA MET A 815 -30.92 -7.51 -23.16
C MET A 815 -31.62 -6.52 -24.10
N ASN A 816 -30.96 -5.40 -24.44
CA ASN A 816 -31.47 -4.41 -25.40
C ASN A 816 -31.52 -4.94 -26.84
N SER A 817 -30.78 -6.01 -27.17
CA SER A 817 -30.84 -6.66 -28.48
C SER A 817 -32.11 -7.51 -28.72
N GLY A 818 -32.99 -7.63 -27.72
CA GLY A 818 -34.29 -8.31 -27.84
C GLY A 818 -34.26 -9.80 -27.55
N SER A 819 -33.26 -10.29 -26.80
CA SER A 819 -33.16 -11.70 -26.42
C SER A 819 -34.24 -12.12 -25.42
N GLU A 820 -34.74 -13.36 -25.55
CA GLU A 820 -35.66 -13.99 -24.60
C GLU A 820 -34.96 -14.53 -23.34
N ALA A 821 -33.62 -14.54 -23.30
CA ALA A 821 -32.86 -15.02 -22.16
C ALA A 821 -33.02 -14.08 -20.94
N GLY A 822 -33.02 -14.66 -19.74
CA GLY A 822 -33.05 -13.87 -18.51
C GLY A 822 -31.76 -13.06 -18.31
N SER A 823 -31.90 -11.84 -17.80
CA SER A 823 -30.76 -10.98 -17.43
C SER A 823 -29.87 -11.65 -16.39
N ALA A 824 -28.56 -11.47 -16.55
CA ALA A 824 -27.55 -11.89 -15.58
C ALA A 824 -27.41 -10.92 -14.40
N CYS A 825 -28.12 -9.79 -14.44
CA CYS A 825 -28.10 -8.74 -13.43
C CYS A 825 -29.46 -8.55 -12.78
N ILE A 826 -29.53 -8.72 -11.47
CA ILE A 826 -30.74 -8.45 -10.69
C ILE A 826 -30.58 -7.10 -9.98
N SER A 827 -31.40 -6.13 -10.37
CA SER A 827 -31.45 -4.80 -9.74
C SER A 827 -32.51 -4.75 -8.64
N LEU A 828 -32.08 -4.47 -7.41
CA LEU A 828 -32.96 -4.21 -6.27
C LEU A 828 -33.48 -2.77 -6.33
N ARG A 829 -34.78 -2.57 -6.05
CA ARG A 829 -35.48 -1.28 -6.23
C ARG A 829 -36.05 -0.73 -4.93
N VAL A 830 -36.55 -1.59 -4.04
CA VAL A 830 -37.14 -1.15 -2.76
C VAL A 830 -36.05 -0.91 -1.71
N GLN A 831 -35.97 0.31 -1.17
CA GLN A 831 -35.01 0.71 -0.13
C GLN A 831 -35.66 0.88 1.25
N TYR A 832 -34.91 0.54 2.29
CA TYR A 832 -35.32 0.47 3.69
C TYR A 832 -34.49 1.40 4.61
N ARG A 833 -33.85 2.43 4.05
CA ARG A 833 -32.98 3.38 4.76
C ARG A 833 -33.61 4.76 4.86
N MET A 834 -33.85 5.38 3.72
CA MET A 834 -34.11 6.81 3.56
C MET A 834 -35.60 7.13 3.64
N ASN A 835 -35.93 8.27 4.23
CA ASN A 835 -37.21 8.94 4.01
C ASN A 835 -37.44 9.21 2.51
N ARG A 836 -38.70 9.19 2.06
CA ARG A 836 -39.05 9.38 0.64
C ARG A 836 -38.60 10.72 0.04
N TRP A 837 -38.54 11.81 0.81
CA TRP A 837 -38.06 13.11 0.30
C TRP A 837 -36.58 13.02 -0.08
N ILE A 838 -35.79 12.29 0.71
CA ILE A 838 -34.37 12.08 0.45
C ILE A 838 -34.20 11.11 -0.73
N SER A 839 -34.87 9.96 -0.68
CA SER A 839 -34.71 8.93 -1.71
C SER A 839 -35.22 9.36 -3.07
N ASN A 840 -36.32 10.12 -3.16
CA ASN A 840 -36.90 10.53 -4.44
C ASN A 840 -35.96 11.41 -5.26
N PHE A 841 -35.20 12.29 -4.61
CA PHE A 841 -34.21 13.10 -5.32
C PHE A 841 -33.13 12.22 -5.95
N SER A 842 -32.54 11.31 -5.18
CA SER A 842 -31.53 10.38 -5.69
C SER A 842 -32.10 9.42 -6.74
N SER A 843 -33.33 8.93 -6.54
CA SER A 843 -34.04 8.05 -7.48
C SER A 843 -34.18 8.70 -8.85
N ARG A 844 -34.71 9.93 -8.90
CA ARG A 844 -34.89 10.69 -10.13
C ARG A 844 -33.59 11.07 -10.80
N LEU A 845 -32.56 11.41 -10.02
CA LEU A 845 -31.30 11.91 -10.57
C LEU A 845 -30.37 10.80 -11.06
N PHE A 846 -30.32 9.65 -10.37
CA PHE A 846 -29.31 8.61 -10.61
C PHE A 846 -29.87 7.24 -11.01
N TYR A 847 -31.13 6.95 -10.69
CA TYR A 847 -31.72 5.62 -10.86
C TYR A 847 -33.00 5.61 -11.72
N GLU A 848 -33.21 6.64 -12.56
CA GLU A 848 -34.33 6.69 -13.52
C GLU A 848 -35.71 6.47 -12.86
N ASP A 849 -35.91 7.05 -11.67
CA ASP A 849 -37.14 6.90 -10.87
C ASP A 849 -37.47 5.45 -10.43
N LYS A 850 -36.53 4.50 -10.55
CA LYS A 850 -36.72 3.09 -10.17
C LYS A 850 -36.48 2.80 -8.68
N LEU A 851 -35.86 3.71 -7.92
CA LEU A 851 -35.58 3.49 -6.49
C LEU A 851 -36.77 3.94 -5.63
N GLU A 852 -37.35 3.02 -4.87
CA GLU A 852 -38.62 3.20 -4.14
C GLU A 852 -38.44 3.06 -2.63
N ALA A 853 -39.00 3.99 -1.85
CA ALA A 853 -38.97 3.89 -0.39
C ALA A 853 -40.02 2.91 0.13
N ALA A 854 -39.58 1.89 0.88
CA ALA A 854 -40.49 0.98 1.58
C ALA A 854 -41.43 1.76 2.53
N SER A 855 -42.67 1.30 2.67
CA SER A 855 -43.68 1.93 3.53
C SER A 855 -43.21 2.13 4.97
N THR A 856 -42.34 1.22 5.45
CA THR A 856 -41.74 1.25 6.79
C THR A 856 -40.80 2.43 7.03
N VAL A 857 -40.20 3.00 5.98
CA VAL A 857 -39.23 4.12 6.06
C VAL A 857 -39.69 5.40 5.38
N ALA A 858 -40.59 5.31 4.39
CA ALA A 858 -41.00 6.41 3.53
C ALA A 858 -41.49 7.67 4.27
N ARG A 859 -41.99 7.52 5.50
CA ARG A 859 -42.53 8.61 6.33
C ARG A 859 -41.76 8.83 7.64
N ARG A 860 -40.62 8.15 7.86
CA ARG A 860 -39.83 8.32 9.09
C ARG A 860 -39.26 9.72 9.16
N VAL A 861 -39.40 10.36 10.32
CA VAL A 861 -38.85 11.69 10.64
C VAL A 861 -38.00 11.59 11.90
N LEU A 862 -37.29 12.67 12.25
CA LEU A 862 -36.61 12.73 13.55
C LEU A 862 -37.62 12.78 14.69
N GLU A 863 -37.22 12.20 15.82
CA GLU A 863 -37.96 12.28 17.08
C GLU A 863 -37.05 13.00 18.07
N PHE A 864 -37.59 14.06 18.68
CA PHE A 864 -36.89 14.80 19.73
C PHE A 864 -37.36 14.32 21.09
N LEU A 865 -36.46 14.36 22.08
CA LEU A 865 -36.85 14.17 23.46
C LEU A 865 -37.76 15.35 23.90
N PRO A 866 -38.67 15.13 24.86
CA PRO A 866 -39.48 16.22 25.43
C PRO A 866 -38.57 17.36 25.91
N PRO A 867 -38.94 18.64 25.70
CA PRO A 867 -38.06 19.76 26.00
C PRO A 867 -37.74 19.80 27.51
N GLY A 868 -36.48 19.52 27.85
CA GLY A 868 -35.93 19.68 29.19
C GLY A 868 -35.01 20.90 29.26
N ALA A 869 -35.42 21.90 30.04
CA ALA A 869 -34.74 23.18 30.31
C ALA A 869 -34.52 24.12 29.09
N ALA A 870 -34.44 25.42 29.38
CA ALA A 870 -34.51 26.51 28.40
C ALA A 870 -33.35 26.51 27.39
N PHE A 871 -33.71 26.67 26.12
CA PHE A 871 -32.83 26.73 24.97
C PHE A 871 -31.96 28.00 24.99
N THR A 872 -30.64 27.85 24.93
CA THR A 872 -29.71 28.97 24.81
C THR A 872 -29.56 29.39 23.34
N HIS A 873 -29.82 30.67 23.05
CA HIS A 873 -29.40 31.44 21.85
C HIS A 873 -29.33 30.69 20.49
N GLU A 874 -30.38 29.94 20.09
CA GLU A 874 -30.48 29.38 18.74
C GLU A 874 -31.09 30.39 17.76
N THR A 875 -30.51 30.53 16.56
CA THR A 875 -31.13 31.37 15.52
C THR A 875 -32.40 30.71 14.97
N GLN A 876 -33.34 31.52 14.47
CA GLN A 876 -34.56 31.03 13.84
C GLN A 876 -34.25 30.09 12.67
N ALA A 877 -33.20 30.39 11.89
CA ALA A 877 -32.75 29.57 10.77
C ALA A 877 -32.35 28.15 11.21
N ILE A 878 -31.60 28.00 12.31
CA ILE A 878 -31.20 26.68 12.83
C ILE A 878 -32.41 25.90 13.35
N THR A 879 -33.31 26.58 14.06
CA THR A 879 -34.56 25.96 14.56
C THR A 879 -35.42 25.42 13.41
N GLN A 880 -35.55 26.17 12.32
CA GLN A 880 -36.24 25.72 11.12
C GLN A 880 -35.48 24.58 10.42
N ALA A 881 -34.15 24.68 10.34
CA ALA A 881 -33.32 23.71 9.64
C ALA A 881 -33.37 22.33 10.29
N ILE A 882 -33.44 22.24 11.62
CA ILE A 882 -33.51 20.96 12.34
C ILE A 882 -34.93 20.38 12.41
N GLN A 883 -35.97 21.12 12.02
CA GLN A 883 -37.35 20.71 12.21
C GLN A 883 -37.63 19.33 11.61
N PRO A 884 -38.21 18.37 12.38
CA PRO A 884 -38.41 17.00 11.92
C PRO A 884 -39.34 16.85 10.70
N ALA A 885 -40.29 17.77 10.55
CA ALA A 885 -41.23 17.78 9.43
C ALA A 885 -40.58 17.95 8.05
N TYR A 886 -39.32 18.40 8.00
CA TYR A 886 -38.55 18.62 6.77
C TYR A 886 -37.34 17.68 6.70
N PRO A 887 -37.48 16.46 6.17
CA PRO A 887 -36.38 15.49 6.06
C PRO A 887 -35.20 15.96 5.20
N LEU A 888 -35.40 16.87 4.26
CA LEU A 888 -34.36 17.43 3.39
C LEU A 888 -34.38 18.95 3.48
N VAL A 889 -33.27 19.54 3.91
CA VAL A 889 -33.10 20.99 4.06
C VAL A 889 -31.82 21.44 3.40
N PHE A 890 -31.86 22.59 2.72
CA PHE A 890 -30.68 23.32 2.29
C PHE A 890 -30.53 24.59 3.13
N LEU A 891 -29.44 24.69 3.88
CA LEU A 891 -29.04 25.84 4.67
C LEU A 891 -28.09 26.72 3.85
N ASP A 892 -28.63 27.81 3.31
CA ASP A 892 -27.91 28.80 2.50
C ASP A 892 -27.08 29.71 3.41
N VAL A 893 -25.79 29.39 3.55
CA VAL A 893 -24.84 30.14 4.37
C VAL A 893 -24.25 31.27 3.54
N ARG A 894 -24.56 32.52 3.91
CA ARG A 894 -24.03 33.71 3.24
C ARG A 894 -22.99 34.38 4.11
N ASN A 895 -21.77 34.53 3.60
CA ASN A 895 -20.73 35.30 4.27
C ASN A 895 -19.98 36.18 3.26
N GLU A 896 -20.16 37.50 3.38
CA GLU A 896 -19.54 38.50 2.50
C GLU A 896 -18.20 39.03 3.05
N ARG A 897 -17.79 38.63 4.26
CA ARG A 897 -16.72 39.32 5.03
C ARG A 897 -15.43 38.52 5.28
N GLU A 898 -15.41 37.20 5.02
CA GLU A 898 -14.21 36.36 5.25
C GLU A 898 -13.62 35.85 3.92
N SER A 899 -12.29 35.96 3.77
CA SER A 899 -11.55 35.24 2.73
C SER A 899 -11.35 33.79 3.17
N ASP A 900 -12.29 32.92 2.81
CA ASP A 900 -12.18 31.48 3.03
C ASP A 900 -11.03 30.88 2.17
N GLY A 901 -10.44 29.78 2.63
CA GLY A 901 -9.43 29.03 1.87
C GLY A 901 -10.05 28.31 0.66
N GLN A 902 -9.25 27.90 -0.32
CA GLN A 902 -9.75 27.21 -1.52
C GLN A 902 -10.49 25.88 -1.25
N LYS A 903 -10.30 25.27 -0.07
CA LYS A 903 -10.81 23.93 0.30
C LYS A 903 -11.51 23.88 1.67
N SER A 904 -11.75 25.02 2.32
CA SER A 904 -12.41 25.10 3.63
C SER A 904 -13.23 26.38 3.77
N SER A 905 -14.35 26.30 4.50
CA SER A 905 -15.17 27.45 4.86
C SER A 905 -15.43 27.48 6.37
N ASN A 906 -15.03 28.57 7.02
CA ASN A 906 -15.30 28.77 8.44
C ASN A 906 -16.77 29.08 8.71
N ALA A 907 -17.42 29.82 7.82
CA ALA A 907 -18.85 30.12 7.92
C ALA A 907 -19.69 28.84 7.92
N GLU A 908 -19.40 27.92 6.99
CA GLU A 908 -20.07 26.61 6.98
C GLU A 908 -19.76 25.80 8.24
N ALA A 909 -18.51 25.79 8.70
CA ALA A 909 -18.14 25.04 9.91
C ALA A 909 -18.85 25.56 11.18
N ARG A 910 -19.03 26.89 11.30
CA ARG A 910 -19.82 27.50 12.38
C ARG A 910 -21.30 27.12 12.29
N ALA A 911 -21.88 27.17 11.10
CA ALA A 911 -23.27 26.74 10.86
C ALA A 911 -23.47 25.25 11.20
N VAL A 912 -22.53 24.39 10.80
CA VAL A 912 -22.52 22.96 11.15
C VAL A 912 -22.48 22.77 12.67
N ARG A 913 -21.61 23.50 13.39
CA ARG A 913 -21.56 23.45 14.86
C ARG A 913 -22.90 23.84 15.49
N ALA A 914 -23.52 24.93 15.02
CA ALA A 914 -24.82 25.37 15.52
C ALA A 914 -25.93 24.32 15.29
N VAL A 915 -25.94 23.68 14.12
CA VAL A 915 -26.85 22.55 13.84
C VAL A 915 -26.61 21.38 14.78
N VAL A 916 -25.34 20.98 14.97
CA VAL A 916 -24.96 19.88 15.87
C VAL A 916 -25.40 20.18 17.29
N GLN A 917 -25.11 21.38 17.82
CA GLN A 917 -25.54 21.82 19.14
C GLN A 917 -27.05 21.67 19.32
N ALA A 918 -27.82 22.17 18.35
CA ALA A 918 -29.27 22.15 18.43
C ALA A 918 -29.87 20.73 18.36
N LEU A 919 -29.22 19.80 17.65
CA LEU A 919 -29.59 18.38 17.61
C LEU A 919 -29.26 17.65 18.92
N LEU A 920 -28.07 17.87 19.47
CA LEU A 920 -27.63 17.26 20.73
C LEU A 920 -28.52 17.69 21.90
N THR A 921 -28.83 18.99 21.99
CA THR A 921 -29.74 19.54 23.02
C THR A 921 -31.15 18.94 22.96
N ARG A 922 -31.57 18.45 21.78
CA ARG A 922 -32.88 17.79 21.58
C ARG A 922 -32.83 16.26 21.71
N GLY A 923 -31.72 15.73 22.21
CA GLY A 923 -31.57 14.32 22.55
C GLY A 923 -31.16 13.42 21.39
N ILE A 924 -30.72 13.97 20.26
CA ILE A 924 -30.09 13.15 19.21
C ILE A 924 -28.69 12.76 19.68
N ALA A 925 -28.39 11.46 19.71
CA ALA A 925 -27.08 11.00 20.18
C ALA A 925 -25.97 11.33 19.17
N GLN A 926 -24.75 11.59 19.65
CA GLN A 926 -23.59 11.90 18.80
C GLN A 926 -23.33 10.83 17.73
N LYS A 927 -23.51 9.53 18.08
CA LYS A 927 -23.35 8.39 17.17
C LYS A 927 -24.34 8.37 16.00
N ASP A 928 -25.47 9.08 16.14
CA ASP A 928 -26.55 9.13 15.17
C ASP A 928 -26.42 10.32 14.19
N ILE A 929 -25.38 11.13 14.37
CA ILE A 929 -25.04 12.28 13.53
C ILE A 929 -23.79 11.93 12.70
N GLY A 930 -23.86 12.19 11.39
CA GLY A 930 -22.72 12.14 10.48
C GLY A 930 -22.52 13.46 9.78
N ILE A 931 -21.27 13.85 9.57
CA ILE A 931 -20.89 15.05 8.83
C ILE A 931 -19.99 14.65 7.68
N ILE A 932 -20.36 15.10 6.48
CA ILE A 932 -19.68 14.77 5.23
C ILE A 932 -19.19 16.05 4.58
N ALA A 933 -17.93 16.06 4.16
CA ALA A 933 -17.35 17.17 3.41
C ALA A 933 -16.53 16.67 2.20
N PRO A 934 -16.35 17.50 1.14
CA PRO A 934 -15.65 17.07 -0.08
C PRO A 934 -14.15 16.89 0.15
N PHE A 935 -13.57 17.65 1.07
CA PHE A 935 -12.13 17.68 1.29
C PHE A 935 -11.76 17.41 2.74
N ARG A 936 -10.59 16.79 2.91
CA ARG A 936 -9.97 16.58 4.21
C ARG A 936 -9.73 17.89 4.96
N ALA A 937 -9.36 18.97 4.27
CA ALA A 937 -9.22 20.31 4.86
C ALA A 937 -10.52 20.81 5.52
N GLN A 938 -11.68 20.64 4.87
CA GLN A 938 -12.96 21.01 5.47
C GLN A 938 -13.37 20.07 6.61
N VAL A 939 -13.09 18.76 6.49
CA VAL A 939 -13.26 17.81 7.61
C VAL A 939 -12.47 18.27 8.83
N ALA A 940 -11.19 18.59 8.66
CA ALA A 940 -10.33 19.08 9.73
C ALA A 940 -10.86 20.41 10.32
N ASN A 941 -11.32 21.33 9.46
CA ASN A 941 -11.92 22.59 9.90
C ASN A 941 -13.18 22.37 10.74
N VAL A 942 -14.11 21.53 10.29
CA VAL A 942 -15.32 21.18 11.04
C VAL A 942 -14.96 20.53 12.39
N ARG A 943 -13.98 19.60 12.40
CA ARG A 943 -13.49 19.00 13.64
C ARG A 943 -12.96 20.06 14.60
N ARG A 944 -12.13 20.99 14.14
CA ARG A 944 -11.63 22.11 14.96
C ARG A 944 -12.78 22.89 15.61
N HIS A 945 -13.86 23.18 14.89
CA HIS A 945 -15.00 23.91 15.47
C HIS A 945 -15.83 23.08 16.47
N LEU A 946 -15.81 21.75 16.39
CA LEU A 946 -16.59 20.85 17.26
C LEU A 946 -15.82 20.39 18.50
N PHE A 947 -14.49 20.24 18.39
CA PHE A 947 -13.63 19.68 19.44
C PHE A 947 -12.77 20.74 20.15
N SER A 948 -12.92 22.02 19.82
CA SER A 948 -12.32 23.12 20.56
C SER A 948 -13.38 23.96 21.26
N ASP A 949 -13.09 24.39 22.49
CA ASP A 949 -13.97 25.27 23.24
C ASP A 949 -14.11 26.62 22.54
N HIS A 950 -15.28 27.23 22.67
CA HIS A 950 -15.51 28.56 22.12
C HIS A 950 -16.36 29.39 23.09
N GLU A 951 -15.65 30.11 23.97
CA GLU A 951 -16.23 30.90 25.06
C GLU A 951 -17.31 31.87 24.57
N MET A 952 -17.06 32.56 23.44
CA MET A 952 -17.96 33.58 22.90
C MET A 952 -19.31 33.04 22.43
N SER A 953 -19.42 31.73 22.12
CA SER A 953 -20.69 31.07 21.78
C SER A 953 -21.20 30.14 22.88
N GLY A 954 -20.51 30.04 24.02
CA GLY A 954 -20.82 29.09 25.08
C GLY A 954 -20.71 27.61 24.68
N TRP A 955 -19.95 27.30 23.61
CA TRP A 955 -19.79 25.92 23.14
C TRP A 955 -18.74 25.20 23.96
N GLN A 956 -19.12 24.06 24.53
CA GLN A 956 -18.21 23.11 25.15
C GLN A 956 -17.79 22.07 24.12
N ALA A 957 -16.48 21.87 23.98
CA ALA A 957 -15.91 20.91 23.05
C ALA A 957 -16.48 19.50 23.30
N LEU A 958 -16.73 18.78 22.20
CA LEU A 958 -16.99 17.35 22.29
C LEU A 958 -15.74 16.62 22.77
N SER A 959 -15.93 15.47 23.44
CA SER A 959 -14.82 14.60 23.79
C SER A 959 -14.09 14.13 22.52
N PRO A 960 -12.75 14.04 22.51
CA PRO A 960 -11.99 13.42 21.41
C PRO A 960 -12.42 11.99 21.09
N ALA A 961 -12.97 11.27 22.08
CA ALA A 961 -13.53 9.92 21.92
C ALA A 961 -14.99 9.93 21.40
N SER A 962 -15.44 11.02 20.80
CA SER A 962 -16.80 11.14 20.27
C SER A 962 -17.08 10.05 19.23
N PRO A 963 -18.21 9.33 19.33
CA PRO A 963 -18.62 8.37 18.30
C PRO A 963 -19.20 9.04 17.04
N MET A 964 -19.22 10.38 16.97
CA MET A 964 -19.72 11.12 15.82
C MET A 964 -18.81 10.93 14.62
N SER A 965 -19.40 10.66 13.45
CA SER A 965 -18.63 10.38 12.24
C SER A 965 -18.47 11.63 11.39
N ILE A 966 -17.25 12.08 11.19
CA ILE A 966 -16.92 13.30 10.44
C ILE A 966 -15.82 12.95 9.44
N ASP A 967 -16.15 12.79 8.16
CA ASP A 967 -15.18 12.36 7.14
C ASP A 967 -15.56 12.79 5.72
N THR A 968 -14.70 12.45 4.76
CA THR A 968 -14.95 12.62 3.32
C THR A 968 -15.96 11.61 2.80
N VAL A 969 -16.64 11.93 1.70
CA VAL A 969 -17.63 11.03 1.04
C VAL A 969 -17.08 9.61 0.84
N ASP A 970 -15.86 9.50 0.31
CA ASP A 970 -15.21 8.24 -0.04
C ASP A 970 -15.02 7.32 1.18
N ARG A 971 -14.89 7.87 2.40
CA ARG A 971 -14.80 7.08 3.65
C ARG A 971 -16.11 6.88 4.38
N PHE A 972 -17.11 7.71 4.10
CA PHE A 972 -18.46 7.50 4.60
C PHE A 972 -19.21 6.39 3.85
N GLN A 973 -18.61 5.84 2.79
CA GLN A 973 -19.19 4.72 2.05
C GLN A 973 -19.42 3.50 2.96
N GLY A 974 -20.52 2.79 2.73
CA GLY A 974 -21.01 1.75 3.65
C GLY A 974 -21.64 2.26 4.95
N GLY A 975 -21.29 3.46 5.42
CA GLY A 975 -21.88 4.10 6.59
C GLY A 975 -23.29 4.67 6.36
N GLU A 976 -24.06 4.82 7.42
CA GLU A 976 -25.37 5.50 7.45
C GLU A 976 -25.64 6.09 8.83
N ARG A 977 -26.40 7.19 8.90
CA ARG A 977 -26.74 7.87 10.18
C ARG A 977 -28.17 8.36 10.17
N LEU A 978 -28.75 8.60 11.36
CA LEU A 978 -30.09 9.20 11.45
C LEU A 978 -30.11 10.57 10.79
N VAL A 979 -29.08 11.38 11.08
CA VAL A 979 -28.87 12.71 10.53
C VAL A 979 -27.54 12.75 9.77
N ILE A 980 -27.57 13.26 8.55
CA ILE A 980 -26.37 13.65 7.81
C ILE A 980 -26.36 15.16 7.58
N ILE A 981 -25.22 15.78 7.87
CA ILE A 981 -24.94 17.17 7.56
C ILE A 981 -23.85 17.19 6.49
N MET A 982 -24.10 17.86 5.37
CA MET A 982 -23.13 17.99 4.28
C MET A 982 -22.60 19.42 4.22
N SER A 983 -21.28 19.62 4.31
CA SER A 983 -20.62 20.92 4.18
C SER A 983 -19.68 20.91 2.99
N PHE A 984 -19.92 21.78 2.01
CA PHE A 984 -19.23 21.79 0.71
C PHE A 984 -18.02 22.72 0.62
N ALA A 985 -17.74 23.53 1.65
CA ALA A 985 -16.69 24.54 1.64
C ALA A 985 -16.80 25.52 0.45
N THR A 986 -18.03 25.91 0.13
CA THR A 986 -18.38 26.80 -0.98
C THR A 986 -18.71 28.18 -0.46
N SER A 987 -17.75 29.10 -0.50
CA SER A 987 -17.97 30.54 -0.27
C SER A 987 -18.18 31.33 -1.57
N GLN A 988 -17.73 30.78 -2.70
CA GLN A 988 -17.85 31.36 -4.03
C GLN A 988 -17.94 30.27 -5.11
N THR A 989 -18.34 30.65 -6.33
CA THR A 989 -18.42 29.72 -7.46
C THR A 989 -17.04 29.14 -7.78
N PRO A 990 -16.86 27.81 -7.74
CA PRO A 990 -15.58 27.19 -8.09
C PRO A 990 -15.22 27.44 -9.57
N GLY A 991 -14.00 27.93 -9.81
CA GLY A 991 -13.44 28.08 -11.17
C GLY A 991 -13.37 26.74 -11.92
N ALA A 992 -13.22 26.80 -13.25
CA ALA A 992 -13.26 25.61 -14.11
C ALA A 992 -12.20 24.55 -13.74
N GLU A 993 -10.99 24.98 -13.37
CA GLU A 993 -9.87 24.11 -12.97
C GLU A 993 -9.83 23.83 -11.46
N ASN A 994 -10.84 24.25 -10.69
CA ASN A 994 -10.86 24.05 -9.25
C ASN A 994 -11.22 22.58 -8.92
N PRO A 995 -10.42 21.84 -8.12
CA PRO A 995 -10.73 20.48 -7.69
C PRO A 995 -12.12 20.34 -7.01
N LEU A 996 -12.62 21.43 -6.41
CA LEU A 996 -13.94 21.46 -5.80
C LEU A 996 -15.04 21.33 -6.85
N ARG A 997 -14.84 21.95 -8.01
CA ARG A 997 -15.76 21.81 -9.15
C ARG A 997 -15.79 20.36 -9.61
N GLU A 998 -14.63 19.75 -9.84
CA GLU A 998 -14.49 18.35 -10.26
C GLU A 998 -15.24 17.41 -9.29
N PHE A 999 -15.03 17.60 -7.98
CA PHE A 999 -15.74 16.87 -6.95
C PHE A 999 -17.26 17.07 -7.01
N LEU A 1000 -17.72 18.33 -7.02
CA LEU A 1000 -19.15 18.67 -6.96
C LEU A 1000 -19.91 18.30 -8.24
N THR A 1001 -19.20 18.19 -9.37
CA THR A 1001 -19.77 17.71 -10.64
C THR A 1001 -19.76 16.20 -10.76
N ASN A 1002 -19.08 15.47 -9.87
CA ASN A 1002 -19.04 14.01 -9.94
C ASN A 1002 -20.37 13.40 -9.44
N PRO A 1003 -21.17 12.76 -10.32
CA PRO A 1003 -22.48 12.25 -9.95
C PRO A 1003 -22.41 11.10 -8.93
N THR A 1004 -21.38 10.25 -9.00
CA THR A 1004 -21.23 9.09 -8.11
C THR A 1004 -20.95 9.50 -6.67
N ARG A 1005 -20.05 10.48 -6.47
CA ARG A 1005 -19.75 11.06 -5.15
C ARG A 1005 -20.97 11.72 -4.54
N LEU A 1006 -21.68 12.53 -5.33
CA LEU A 1006 -22.89 13.19 -4.86
C LEU A 1006 -23.97 12.18 -4.48
N ASN A 1007 -24.18 11.14 -5.30
CA ASN A 1007 -25.13 10.06 -5.01
C ASN A 1007 -24.78 9.34 -3.70
N VAL A 1008 -23.51 8.97 -3.48
CA VAL A 1008 -23.08 8.38 -2.21
C VAL A 1008 -23.42 9.31 -1.06
N ALA A 1009 -23.01 10.58 -1.13
CA ALA A 1009 -23.16 11.53 -0.04
C ALA A 1009 -24.63 11.77 0.35
N LEU A 1010 -25.51 11.98 -0.63
CA LEU A 1010 -26.94 12.22 -0.41
C LEU A 1010 -27.68 11.00 0.18
N THR A 1011 -27.15 9.79 -0.04
CA THR A 1011 -27.83 8.54 0.32
C THR A 1011 -27.36 7.93 1.65
N ARG A 1012 -26.61 8.71 2.46
CA ARG A 1012 -26.15 8.30 3.79
C ARG A 1012 -27.15 8.56 4.92
N ALA A 1013 -28.13 9.45 4.70
CA ALA A 1013 -29.11 9.85 5.71
C ALA A 1013 -30.27 8.84 5.80
N GLN A 1014 -30.68 8.49 7.02
CA GLN A 1014 -31.91 7.71 7.23
C GLN A 1014 -33.14 8.61 7.36
N ARG A 1015 -33.10 9.60 8.25
CA ARG A 1015 -34.27 10.41 8.62
C ARG A 1015 -34.16 11.86 8.18
N LYS A 1016 -32.96 12.46 8.28
CA LYS A 1016 -32.76 13.87 7.95
C LYS A 1016 -31.43 14.15 7.27
N LEU A 1017 -31.48 14.93 6.21
CA LEU A 1017 -30.34 15.43 5.44
C LEU A 1017 -30.35 16.96 5.46
N ILE A 1018 -29.27 17.55 5.98
CA ILE A 1018 -29.06 19.00 6.01
C ILE A 1018 -27.86 19.29 5.11
N VAL A 1019 -28.09 20.02 4.03
CA VAL A 1019 -27.05 20.49 3.13
C VAL A 1019 -26.67 21.91 3.50
N VAL A 1020 -25.39 22.17 3.72
CA VAL A 1020 -24.84 23.46 4.14
C VAL A 1020 -23.91 23.96 3.05
N GLY A 1021 -24.15 25.18 2.57
CA GLY A 1021 -23.27 25.84 1.61
C GLY A 1021 -23.86 27.13 1.05
N TYR A 1022 -23.11 27.81 0.19
CA TYR A 1022 -23.56 29.04 -0.45
C TYR A 1022 -24.40 28.74 -1.69
N ALA A 1023 -25.72 28.98 -1.62
CA ALA A 1023 -26.66 28.57 -2.65
C ALA A 1023 -26.37 29.17 -4.04
N PRO A 1024 -26.07 30.48 -4.19
CA PRO A 1024 -25.78 31.08 -5.50
C PRO A 1024 -24.58 30.44 -6.21
N ALA A 1025 -23.54 30.05 -5.47
CA ALA A 1025 -22.38 29.39 -6.05
C ALA A 1025 -22.70 27.97 -6.51
N LEU A 1026 -23.37 27.19 -5.65
CA LEU A 1026 -23.74 25.81 -5.94
C LEU A 1026 -24.78 25.72 -7.06
N GLU A 1027 -25.70 26.68 -7.18
CA GLU A 1027 -26.74 26.69 -8.22
C GLU A 1027 -26.18 26.77 -9.65
N THR A 1028 -24.94 27.26 -9.82
CA THR A 1028 -24.27 27.25 -11.13
C THR A 1028 -23.89 25.85 -11.61
N LEU A 1029 -23.94 24.84 -10.72
CA LEU A 1029 -23.56 23.47 -11.01
C LEU A 1029 -24.80 22.62 -11.35
N PRO A 1030 -24.78 21.77 -12.41
CA PRO A 1030 -25.99 21.11 -12.93
C PRO A 1030 -26.78 20.28 -11.92
N HIS A 1031 -26.10 19.50 -11.07
CA HIS A 1031 -26.76 18.65 -10.08
C HIS A 1031 -27.33 19.45 -8.90
N PHE A 1032 -26.63 20.51 -8.49
CA PHE A 1032 -27.05 21.37 -7.38
C PHE A 1032 -28.16 22.33 -7.78
N GLN A 1033 -28.19 22.79 -9.04
CA GLN A 1033 -29.33 23.51 -9.60
C GLN A 1033 -30.61 22.68 -9.42
N ARG A 1034 -30.56 21.39 -9.76
CA ARG A 1034 -31.70 20.47 -9.58
C ARG A 1034 -32.03 20.24 -8.11
N LEU A 1035 -31.02 20.10 -7.24
CA LEU A 1035 -31.22 19.93 -5.79
C LEU A 1035 -31.89 21.16 -5.16
N LEU A 1036 -31.40 22.37 -5.47
CA LEU A 1036 -31.97 23.62 -4.99
C LEU A 1036 -33.38 23.84 -5.52
N ALA A 1037 -33.64 23.56 -6.80
CA ALA A 1037 -35.00 23.60 -7.35
C ALA A 1037 -35.95 22.63 -6.62
N TYR A 1038 -35.47 21.42 -6.32
CA TYR A 1038 -36.22 20.43 -5.53
C TYR A 1038 -36.51 20.95 -4.12
N CYS A 1039 -35.52 21.46 -3.39
CA CYS A 1039 -35.72 22.04 -2.05
C CYS A 1039 -36.64 23.26 -2.06
N ARG A 1040 -36.54 24.14 -3.06
CA ARG A 1040 -37.44 25.30 -3.22
C ARG A 1040 -38.89 24.89 -3.45
N SER A 1041 -39.13 23.83 -4.22
CA SER A 1041 -40.49 23.30 -4.43
C SER A 1041 -41.16 22.79 -3.14
N MET A 1042 -40.36 22.49 -2.11
CA MET A 1042 -40.81 22.06 -0.78
C MET A 1042 -40.67 23.16 0.29
N ASN A 1043 -40.25 24.38 -0.08
CA ASN A 1043 -39.93 25.48 0.84
C ASN A 1043 -38.88 25.12 1.91
N THR A 1044 -37.84 24.35 1.55
CA THR A 1044 -36.79 23.90 2.48
C THR A 1044 -35.40 24.50 2.21
N VAL A 1045 -35.34 25.62 1.50
CA VAL A 1045 -34.13 26.47 1.43
C VAL A 1045 -34.23 27.55 2.48
N ILE A 1046 -33.32 27.53 3.46
CA ILE A 1046 -33.32 28.42 4.63
C ILE A 1046 -32.06 29.25 4.59
N THR A 1047 -32.20 30.59 4.59
CA THR A 1047 -31.05 31.50 4.66
C THR A 1047 -30.52 31.58 6.08
N TYR A 1048 -29.23 31.35 6.25
CA TYR A 1048 -28.49 31.52 7.49
C TYR A 1048 -27.56 32.71 7.36
N CYS A 1049 -27.86 33.76 8.12
CA CYS A 1049 -26.98 34.89 8.36
C CYS A 1049 -26.61 34.86 9.85
N GLU A 1050 -25.32 34.98 10.13
CA GLU A 1050 -24.80 35.01 11.50
C GLU A 1050 -25.17 36.31 12.22
#